data_AF-A0A920CU85-F1
#
_entry.id   AF-A0A920CU85-F1
#
_cell.length_a   1.000
_cell.length_b   1.000
_cell.length_c   1.000
_cell.angle_alpha   90.00
_cell.angle_beta   90.00
_cell.angle_gamma   90.00
#
_symmetry.space_group_name_H-M   'P 1'
#
loop_
_entity.id
_entity.type
_entity.pdbx_description
1 polymer ?
#
loop_
_entity_poly.entity_id
_entity_poly.type
_entity_poly.pdbx_seq_one_letter_code
_entity_poly.pdbx_strand_id
1 'polypeptide(L)'
;MSFREAANLESCSIIHYFEKAVKTNVKEIAVTDQNGSYTYEGLDQASSDIAYYIKNHLAKENQIVGILMDRTKESISAMLGILKAGHTYMVMDKKYPMERIKFMVSDANVKLVLCDEPEMIHHGEIEHLVYLNDILENSGCGIPMNPYIHDVHHGAYIIYTSGSTGKPKGLEVSHFNLLGLYKHWTNGNFELQGRSRLRTAVISPFVFDMSVLMIFFSLFKGYHLYIFSDEQKQTGKDIVDFLSENQIDFMDATPNYVRLIDNYLTLHLGSRLTVKRMFCIGDVLSYKLAKNIINNSEYPNFKLYNTYGPAECTIFVTYFILDRSNIEKYSKVFIGKATKNSFLRIVDDYSNECLPGQVGELVILGDSVGNGYIGKCEIKSNPFQVTNGIKSYRTGDLVRLDESGNYEFIGRKDRQHKVNGYRIELEEIEYSIECIEGISEVKVLVEKDKFGFSRISAFYTGEREYKADEIRNKIKKLLPYYMIPQEILYCSEFPTTHNGKVDYAELRSLACDLEGESPNDVSAYASSMLCQLLDCKIDDLNRSFFEMGGNSITLLAFISGINDKFDLNVDISKVYQSKNLNNLLNYLGNLQADQGSCNHSFHRSCKELIPVIEPQKKLIIEEHKLMKSAPKELDIHRFSLLYQLIFRKSINVSRMKNAINLVMSKNEIFYVRFLKKGNRYFMKLDDEYHRIEIKTKRKQEHILSNLSMFSLDRKEMIEFIWDDDTSCLYLHIKHILLDYISVQYFIDDILKAYYHTGELPERKGFFSYLSMRNDMNAETGIEYWKEKMKNKPARTCILADSYGENHFDVITTNCTTEIYECLKDAAAKHATSIFVVLLSAFLKVVSEYSRQETLLIGCYFPGRNYRYDNGILGMFTNVLPLIINMTNGKDGMLLNKVEQEILDIMENQDVSLSKLYQLMPLSDISDGELFDICFNYQNDWIARNEILDQAVHIQTMNIDPDITNRDFYFGVIEENGGMRWEIKFNRGKYSDRFIHRFIHDLNKKIVR
;
A
#
# COMPACT_ATOMS: atom_id res chain seq x y z
N MET A 1 4.61 20.25 37.13
CA MET A 1 5.73 21.09 37.59
C MET A 1 5.66 22.39 36.82
N SER A 2 5.64 23.50 37.55
CA SER A 2 5.11 24.80 37.10
C SER A 2 6.10 25.62 36.28
N PHE A 3 5.54 26.66 35.63
CA PHE A 3 6.09 27.90 35.04
C PHE A 3 7.37 28.53 35.65
N ARG A 4 7.98 27.96 36.68
CA ARG A 4 9.06 28.58 37.48
C ARG A 4 10.24 27.67 37.83
N GLU A 5 10.37 26.49 37.23
CA GLU A 5 11.69 25.81 37.14
C GLU A 5 12.55 26.36 35.98
N ALA A 6 12.06 27.39 35.29
CA ALA A 6 12.82 28.22 34.37
C ALA A 6 13.91 29.08 35.07
N ALA A 7 13.93 29.15 36.41
CA ALA A 7 14.93 29.91 37.16
C ALA A 7 16.37 29.38 37.06
N ASN A 8 16.60 28.23 36.40
CA ASN A 8 17.92 27.70 36.02
C ASN A 8 18.02 27.42 34.50
N LEU A 9 17.25 28.13 33.65
CA LEU A 9 17.63 28.27 32.24
C LEU A 9 18.79 29.26 32.20
N GLU A 10 19.99 28.72 32.39
CA GLU A 10 21.27 29.42 32.24
C GLU A 10 21.24 30.31 31.00
N SER A 11 21.87 31.48 31.11
CA SER A 11 21.96 32.63 30.22
C SER A 11 22.51 32.37 28.80
N CYS A 12 22.17 31.25 28.17
CA CYS A 12 22.81 30.71 26.97
C CYS A 12 21.75 30.27 25.94
N SER A 13 21.89 30.71 24.69
CA SER A 13 21.00 30.32 23.59
C SER A 13 21.18 28.86 23.18
N ILE A 14 20.34 28.39 22.26
CA ILE A 14 20.39 27.01 21.74
C ILE A 14 21.77 26.65 21.15
N ILE A 15 22.53 27.65 20.66
CA ILE A 15 23.85 27.45 20.05
C ILE A 15 24.90 26.95 21.05
N HIS A 16 24.72 27.23 22.34
CA HIS A 16 25.61 26.76 23.39
C HIS A 16 25.78 25.22 23.38
N TYR A 17 24.72 24.50 23.03
CA TYR A 17 24.77 23.04 22.96
C TYR A 17 25.55 22.54 21.74
N PHE A 18 25.55 23.29 20.64
CA PHE A 18 26.42 23.01 19.49
C PHE A 18 27.89 23.20 19.86
N GLU A 19 28.25 24.31 20.51
CA GLU A 19 29.64 24.58 20.92
C GLU A 19 30.17 23.54 21.90
N LYS A 20 29.31 23.07 22.81
CA LYS A 20 29.64 21.96 23.71
C LYS A 20 29.89 20.66 22.93
N ALA A 21 29.08 20.38 21.92
CA ALA A 21 29.27 19.22 21.05
C ALA A 21 30.57 19.33 20.23
N VAL A 22 30.89 20.50 19.69
CA VAL A 22 32.15 20.76 18.95
C VAL A 22 33.37 20.46 19.84
N LYS A 23 33.39 20.99 21.06
CA LYS A 23 34.51 20.77 22.02
C LYS A 23 34.74 19.29 22.36
N THR A 24 33.69 18.47 22.32
CA THR A 24 33.75 17.05 22.69
C THR A 24 33.93 16.13 21.49
N ASN A 25 33.61 16.58 20.28
CA ASN A 25 33.59 15.76 19.05
C ASN A 25 34.41 16.39 17.91
N VAL A 26 35.45 17.16 18.21
CA VAL A 26 36.21 18.03 17.27
C VAL A 26 36.43 17.39 15.88
N LYS A 27 37.05 16.21 15.83
CA LYS A 27 37.45 15.53 14.56
C LYS A 27 36.38 14.59 13.99
N GLU A 28 35.25 14.47 14.67
CA GLU A 28 34.18 13.55 14.33
C GLU A 28 33.28 14.14 13.22
N ILE A 29 32.76 13.30 12.31
CA ILE A 29 31.92 13.74 11.19
C ILE A 29 30.55 14.25 11.67
N ALA A 30 30.30 15.56 11.67
CA ALA A 30 29.03 16.13 12.11
C ALA A 30 27.88 15.88 11.13
N VAL A 31 28.12 16.16 9.85
CA VAL A 31 27.07 16.14 8.82
C VAL A 31 27.60 15.64 7.47
N THR A 32 26.78 14.87 6.76
CA THR A 32 27.03 14.35 5.42
C THR A 32 25.85 14.62 4.49
N ASP A 33 26.16 15.08 3.28
CA ASP A 33 25.24 15.16 2.14
C ASP A 33 25.84 14.45 0.92
N GLN A 34 25.17 14.56 -0.23
CA GLN A 34 25.64 13.99 -1.50
C GLN A 34 27.01 14.52 -1.98
N ASN A 35 27.41 15.71 -1.49
CA ASN A 35 28.62 16.41 -1.91
C ASN A 35 29.78 16.24 -0.90
N GLY A 36 29.63 15.38 0.10
CA GLY A 36 30.67 15.08 1.09
C GLY A 36 30.26 15.37 2.52
N SER A 37 31.23 15.67 3.39
CA SER A 37 30.99 15.73 4.83
C SER A 37 31.76 16.85 5.51
N TYR A 38 31.19 17.40 6.59
CA TYR A 38 31.92 18.24 7.55
C TYR A 38 32.16 17.47 8.85
N THR A 39 33.35 17.64 9.42
CA THR A 39 33.59 17.36 10.84
C THR A 39 32.94 18.43 11.70
N TYR A 40 32.80 18.19 13.01
CA TYR A 40 32.34 19.22 13.94
C TYR A 40 33.23 20.48 13.90
N GLU A 41 34.55 20.31 13.84
CA GLU A 41 35.49 21.43 13.66
C GLU A 41 35.26 22.15 12.33
N GLY A 42 35.10 21.43 11.22
CA GLY A 42 34.86 22.03 9.90
C GLY A 42 33.52 22.79 9.85
N LEU A 43 32.47 22.22 10.44
CA LEU A 43 31.16 22.87 10.52
C LEU A 43 31.18 24.10 11.45
N ASP A 44 31.92 24.01 12.57
CA ASP A 44 32.11 25.12 13.50
C ASP A 44 32.88 26.27 12.86
N GLN A 45 33.92 25.96 12.08
CA GLN A 45 34.70 26.92 11.32
C GLN A 45 33.84 27.63 10.27
N ALA A 46 33.18 26.87 9.39
CA ALA A 46 32.31 27.42 8.34
C ALA A 46 31.19 28.31 8.93
N SER A 47 30.53 27.85 9.99
CA SER A 47 29.49 28.66 10.66
C SER A 47 30.06 29.90 11.35
N SER A 48 31.29 29.87 11.88
CA SER A 48 31.93 31.05 12.48
C SER A 48 32.32 32.10 11.44
N ASP A 49 32.80 31.66 10.28
CA ASP A 49 33.12 32.55 9.15
C ASP A 49 31.88 33.29 8.64
N ILE A 50 30.77 32.56 8.50
CA ILE A 50 29.46 33.13 8.17
C ILE A 50 29.00 34.11 9.25
N ALA A 51 29.14 33.75 10.53
CA ALA A 51 28.73 34.62 11.63
C ALA A 51 29.56 35.93 11.66
N TYR A 52 30.86 35.84 11.39
CA TYR A 52 31.74 36.99 11.30
C TYR A 52 31.36 37.91 10.13
N TYR A 53 31.08 37.32 8.95
CA TYR A 53 30.59 38.06 7.80
C TYR A 53 29.31 38.83 8.15
N ILE A 54 28.30 38.15 8.72
CA ILE A 54 27.01 38.77 9.03
C ILE A 54 27.19 39.92 10.02
N LYS A 55 27.99 39.74 11.08
CA LYS A 55 28.25 40.76 12.10
C LYS A 55 28.85 42.05 11.52
N ASN A 56 29.65 41.95 10.45
CA ASN A 56 30.24 43.11 9.79
C ASN A 56 29.29 43.80 8.81
N HIS A 57 28.20 43.14 8.38
CA HIS A 57 27.26 43.66 7.37
C HIS A 57 25.89 44.04 7.96
N LEU A 58 25.53 43.50 9.13
CA LEU A 58 24.31 43.84 9.85
C LEU A 58 24.64 44.63 11.12
N ALA A 59 24.13 45.86 11.19
CA ALA A 59 24.44 46.79 12.29
C ALA A 59 23.53 46.63 13.52
N LYS A 60 22.40 45.91 13.43
CA LYS A 60 21.44 45.75 14.52
C LYS A 60 21.37 44.30 14.96
N GLU A 61 21.17 44.06 16.25
CA GLU A 61 20.90 42.72 16.81
C GLU A 61 19.51 42.21 16.42
N ASN A 62 19.32 40.88 16.49
CA ASN A 62 18.03 40.20 16.30
C ASN A 62 17.31 40.56 14.98
N GLN A 63 18.07 40.72 13.90
CA GLN A 63 17.53 40.83 12.54
C GLN A 63 17.22 39.44 11.97
N ILE A 64 16.42 39.41 10.89
CA ILE A 64 16.09 38.20 10.15
C ILE A 64 17.01 38.09 8.93
N VAL A 65 17.65 36.93 8.76
CA VAL A 65 18.53 36.63 7.63
C VAL A 65 17.93 35.47 6.83
N GLY A 66 17.74 35.68 5.53
CA GLY A 66 17.20 34.67 4.63
C GLY A 66 18.27 33.67 4.18
N ILE A 67 17.86 32.42 3.97
CA ILE A 67 18.67 31.38 3.33
C ILE A 67 17.88 30.88 2.12
N LEU A 68 18.46 31.02 0.93
CA LEU A 68 17.89 30.55 -0.34
C LEU A 68 18.91 29.63 -1.02
N MET A 69 18.95 28.38 -0.57
CA MET A 69 19.97 27.39 -0.92
C MET A 69 19.34 26.00 -0.99
N ASP A 70 20.03 25.06 -1.65
CA ASP A 70 19.67 23.65 -1.59
C ASP A 70 19.91 23.04 -0.18
N ARG A 71 19.36 21.86 0.05
CA ARG A 71 19.49 21.13 1.32
C ARG A 71 20.86 20.44 1.39
N THR A 72 21.83 21.14 1.94
CA THR A 72 23.23 20.71 2.00
C THR A 72 23.83 21.02 3.38
N LYS A 73 25.04 20.51 3.63
CA LYS A 73 25.82 20.82 4.84
C LYS A 73 26.18 22.31 4.91
N GLU A 74 26.33 22.99 3.78
CA GLU A 74 26.59 24.43 3.70
C GLU A 74 25.36 25.24 4.16
N SER A 75 24.13 24.85 3.78
CA SER A 75 22.94 25.55 4.30
C SER A 75 22.73 25.34 5.80
N ILE A 76 23.15 24.21 6.37
CA ILE A 76 23.22 24.03 7.84
C ILE A 76 24.29 24.95 8.46
N SER A 77 25.46 25.09 7.82
CA SER A 77 26.49 26.03 8.30
C SER A 77 25.97 27.49 8.32
N ALA A 78 25.14 27.86 7.34
CA ALA A 78 24.46 29.15 7.29
C ALA A 78 23.46 29.34 8.44
N MET A 79 22.62 28.34 8.72
CA MET A 79 21.70 28.37 9.87
C MET A 79 22.46 28.59 11.18
N LEU A 80 23.53 27.81 11.42
CA LEU A 80 24.35 27.93 12.62
C LEU A 80 25.08 29.27 12.68
N GLY A 81 25.59 29.77 11.56
CA GLY A 81 26.29 31.05 11.49
C GLY A 81 25.38 32.25 11.78
N ILE A 82 24.16 32.24 11.25
CA ILE A 82 23.14 33.26 11.55
C ILE A 82 22.79 33.25 13.04
N LEU A 83 22.59 32.06 13.63
CA LEU A 83 22.33 31.93 15.07
C LEU A 83 23.53 32.43 15.90
N LYS A 84 24.77 32.04 15.55
CA LYS A 84 25.99 32.53 16.22
C LYS A 84 26.12 34.06 16.18
N ALA A 85 25.69 34.68 15.08
CA ALA A 85 25.71 36.13 14.90
C ALA A 85 24.65 36.88 15.72
N GLY A 86 23.71 36.21 16.38
CA GLY A 86 22.67 36.88 17.16
C GLY A 86 21.38 37.17 16.37
N HIS A 87 21.12 36.43 15.30
CA HIS A 87 20.03 36.69 14.37
C HIS A 87 19.11 35.48 14.17
N THR A 88 17.91 35.74 13.65
CA THR A 88 16.90 34.73 13.31
C THR A 88 17.08 34.29 11.87
N TYR A 89 17.16 32.98 11.60
CA TYR A 89 17.24 32.51 10.21
C TYR A 89 15.85 32.23 9.62
N MET A 90 15.72 32.40 8.32
CA MET A 90 14.51 32.07 7.57
C MET A 90 14.88 31.31 6.30
N VAL A 91 14.54 30.02 6.24
CA VAL A 91 14.81 29.18 5.06
C VAL A 91 13.72 29.37 4.01
N MET A 92 14.13 29.52 2.76
CA MET A 92 13.28 29.59 1.58
C MET A 92 13.69 28.50 0.59
N ASP A 93 12.71 27.78 0.03
CA ASP A 93 12.98 26.77 -0.99
C ASP A 93 13.19 27.46 -2.35
N LYS A 94 14.29 27.15 -3.04
CA LYS A 94 14.59 27.66 -4.38
C LYS A 94 13.52 27.31 -5.41
N LYS A 95 12.81 26.20 -5.20
CA LYS A 95 11.73 25.74 -6.07
C LYS A 95 10.45 26.56 -5.90
N TYR A 96 10.39 27.46 -4.91
CA TYR A 96 9.27 28.37 -4.79
C TYR A 96 9.28 29.40 -5.92
N PRO A 97 8.08 29.82 -6.39
CA PRO A 97 8.01 30.89 -7.37
C PRO A 97 8.64 32.17 -6.82
N MET A 98 9.32 32.91 -7.69
CA MET A 98 10.03 34.12 -7.28
C MET A 98 9.12 35.15 -6.59
N GLU A 99 7.88 35.31 -7.03
CA GLU A 99 6.90 36.20 -6.39
C GLU A 99 6.58 35.80 -4.94
N ARG A 100 6.58 34.49 -4.63
CA ARG A 100 6.42 34.00 -3.27
C ARG A 100 7.64 34.32 -2.41
N ILE A 101 8.84 34.12 -2.95
CA ILE A 101 10.11 34.47 -2.28
C ILE A 101 10.15 35.98 -1.97
N LYS A 102 9.82 36.81 -2.95
CA LYS A 102 9.73 38.28 -2.81
C LYS A 102 8.76 38.69 -1.71
N PHE A 103 7.57 38.07 -1.70
CA PHE A 103 6.58 38.32 -0.66
C PHE A 103 7.15 38.00 0.73
N MET A 104 7.78 36.82 0.91
CA MET A 104 8.35 36.41 2.19
C MET A 104 9.47 37.37 2.65
N VAL A 105 10.38 37.75 1.75
CA VAL A 105 11.46 38.72 2.03
C VAL A 105 10.88 40.07 2.48
N SER A 106 9.88 40.58 1.75
CA SER A 106 9.25 41.87 2.07
C SER A 106 8.44 41.83 3.36
N ASP A 107 7.72 40.73 3.62
CA ASP A 107 6.84 40.58 4.78
C ASP A 107 7.66 40.43 6.08
N ALA A 108 8.74 39.65 6.03
CA ALA A 108 9.69 39.50 7.13
C ALA A 108 10.74 40.61 7.21
N ASN A 109 10.72 41.60 6.31
CA ASN A 109 11.69 42.71 6.26
C ASN A 109 13.16 42.22 6.23
N VAL A 110 13.43 41.22 5.40
CA VAL A 110 14.76 40.60 5.26
C VAL A 110 15.66 41.48 4.40
N LYS A 111 16.80 41.87 4.97
CA LYS A 111 17.80 42.73 4.30
C LYS A 111 18.96 41.95 3.69
N LEU A 112 19.27 40.79 4.27
CA LEU A 112 20.39 39.94 3.86
C LEU A 112 19.87 38.55 3.55
N VAL A 113 20.22 38.02 2.37
CA VAL A 113 19.93 36.65 1.95
C VAL A 113 21.22 35.96 1.55
N LEU A 114 21.49 34.82 2.16
CA LEU A 114 22.57 33.91 1.79
C LEU A 114 22.06 32.94 0.72
N CYS A 115 22.82 32.76 -0.36
CA CYS A 115 22.48 31.88 -1.48
C CYS A 115 23.70 31.13 -1.99
N ASP A 116 23.48 30.11 -2.80
CA ASP A 116 24.49 29.30 -3.50
C ASP A 116 24.49 29.54 -5.04
N GLU A 117 23.50 30.25 -5.58
CA GLU A 117 23.40 30.59 -7.00
C GLU A 117 22.88 32.03 -7.17
N PRO A 118 23.75 33.05 -7.01
CA PRO A 118 23.33 34.46 -7.03
C PRO A 118 22.75 34.90 -8.38
N GLU A 119 23.19 34.27 -9.48
CA GLU A 119 22.80 34.60 -10.86
C GLU A 119 21.31 34.33 -11.15
N MET A 120 20.66 33.44 -10.39
CA MET A 120 19.26 33.09 -10.58
C MET A 120 18.28 34.12 -9.97
N ILE A 121 18.79 35.13 -9.27
CA ILE A 121 17.97 36.09 -8.51
C ILE A 121 18.19 37.48 -9.13
N HIS A 122 17.14 38.06 -9.72
CA HIS A 122 17.23 39.41 -10.30
C HIS A 122 17.54 40.45 -9.20
N HIS A 123 18.72 41.05 -9.27
CA HIS A 123 19.15 42.14 -8.41
C HIS A 123 18.23 43.37 -8.59
N GLY A 124 17.54 43.76 -7.52
CA GLY A 124 16.66 44.92 -7.49
C GLY A 124 15.77 45.02 -6.24
N GLU A 125 15.50 43.89 -5.56
CA GLU A 125 14.50 43.83 -4.48
C GLU A 125 15.01 43.23 -3.15
N ILE A 126 16.18 42.56 -3.15
CA ILE A 126 16.91 42.12 -1.95
C ILE A 126 18.10 43.06 -1.75
N GLU A 127 18.17 43.75 -0.62
CA GLU A 127 19.19 44.79 -0.35
C GLU A 127 20.61 44.21 -0.41
N HIS A 128 20.81 43.03 0.20
CA HIS A 128 22.08 42.31 0.17
C HIS A 128 21.84 40.82 -0.15
N LEU A 129 22.18 40.41 -1.37
CA LEU A 129 22.25 39.01 -1.78
C LEU A 129 23.71 38.57 -1.79
N VAL A 130 24.04 37.52 -1.06
CA VAL A 130 25.43 37.09 -0.84
C VAL A 130 25.59 35.62 -1.21
N TYR A 131 26.60 35.34 -2.03
CA TYR A 131 27.00 33.98 -2.35
C TYR A 131 27.76 33.38 -1.15
N LEU A 132 27.26 32.29 -0.60
CA LEU A 132 27.81 31.68 0.61
C LEU A 132 29.25 31.20 0.40
N ASN A 133 29.55 30.63 -0.77
CA ASN A 133 30.90 30.12 -1.04
C ASN A 133 31.94 31.24 -1.09
N ASP A 134 31.58 32.46 -1.53
CA ASP A 134 32.50 33.61 -1.44
C ASP A 134 32.89 33.89 0.01
N ILE A 135 31.96 33.71 0.96
CA ILE A 135 32.29 33.81 2.38
C ILE A 135 33.26 32.67 2.74
N LEU A 136 32.91 31.43 2.44
CA LEU A 136 33.69 30.25 2.86
C LEU A 136 35.11 30.20 2.25
N GLU A 137 35.29 30.70 1.02
CA GLU A 137 36.58 30.72 0.32
C GLU A 137 37.47 31.90 0.72
N ASN A 138 36.88 33.07 0.98
CA ASN A 138 37.63 34.29 1.32
C ASN A 138 37.84 34.49 2.83
N SER A 139 37.21 33.66 3.67
CA SER A 139 37.36 33.73 5.12
C SER A 139 38.65 33.05 5.57
N GLY A 140 39.74 33.82 5.64
CA GLY A 140 41.02 33.37 6.20
C GLY A 140 41.13 33.51 7.73
N CYS A 141 40.05 33.89 8.41
CA CYS A 141 40.16 34.40 9.78
C CYS A 141 40.29 33.29 10.82
N GLY A 142 39.59 32.15 10.71
CA GLY A 142 39.76 31.07 11.69
C GLY A 142 39.45 31.50 13.14
N ILE A 143 38.80 32.66 13.33
CA ILE A 143 38.63 33.27 14.66
C ILE A 143 37.39 32.62 15.28
N PRO A 144 37.54 31.83 16.36
CA PRO A 144 36.38 31.32 17.08
C PRO A 144 35.57 32.50 17.59
N MET A 145 34.35 32.66 17.10
CA MET A 145 33.47 33.72 17.58
C MET A 145 32.73 33.20 18.82
N ASN A 146 32.85 33.92 19.94
CA ASN A 146 31.92 33.70 21.03
C ASN A 146 30.51 34.07 20.55
N PRO A 147 29.52 33.21 20.79
CA PRO A 147 28.16 33.47 20.35
C PRO A 147 27.66 34.73 21.08
N TYR A 148 26.81 35.50 20.40
CA TYR A 148 26.21 36.67 21.01
C TYR A 148 25.48 36.28 22.31
N ILE A 149 25.47 37.14 23.33
CA ILE A 149 24.65 36.88 24.52
C ILE A 149 23.20 37.16 24.11
N HIS A 150 22.45 36.09 23.84
CA HIS A 150 21.07 36.21 23.39
C HIS A 150 20.13 36.41 24.58
N ASP A 151 19.15 37.32 24.42
CA ASP A 151 17.86 37.09 25.05
C ASP A 151 17.27 35.81 24.45
N VAL A 152 17.05 34.79 25.27
CA VAL A 152 16.48 33.52 24.83
C VAL A 152 15.07 33.67 24.25
N HIS A 153 14.39 34.78 24.51
CA HIS A 153 13.08 35.08 23.93
C HIS A 153 13.13 35.67 22.52
N HIS A 154 14.32 36.02 22.01
CA HIS A 154 14.52 36.36 20.60
C HIS A 154 14.30 35.16 19.67
N GLY A 155 13.96 35.46 18.41
CA GLY A 155 13.74 34.46 17.37
C GLY A 155 14.98 33.60 17.14
N ALA A 156 14.76 32.30 16.97
CA ALA A 156 15.77 31.37 16.48
C ALA A 156 15.53 31.11 14.99
N TYR A 157 14.28 30.85 14.60
CA TYR A 157 13.92 30.65 13.21
C TYR A 157 12.53 31.19 12.89
N ILE A 158 12.31 31.41 11.59
CA ILE A 158 11.00 31.69 11.01
C ILE A 158 10.66 30.63 9.98
N ILE A 159 9.44 30.11 10.07
CA ILE A 159 8.85 29.24 9.06
C ILE A 159 7.56 29.87 8.54
N TYR A 160 7.42 29.90 7.22
CA TYR A 160 6.19 30.35 6.58
C TYR A 160 5.22 29.20 6.40
N THR A 161 4.00 29.37 6.91
CA THR A 161 2.87 28.47 6.69
C THR A 161 1.87 29.07 5.70
N SER A 162 0.98 28.24 5.18
CA SER A 162 -0.15 28.67 4.36
C SER A 162 -1.12 29.54 5.18
N GLY A 163 -1.76 30.53 4.54
CA GLY A 163 -2.61 31.49 5.25
C GLY A 163 -4.04 31.57 4.78
N SER A 164 -4.99 31.51 5.73
CA SER A 164 -6.43 31.56 5.50
C SER A 164 -6.97 32.82 4.80
N THR A 165 -6.13 33.83 4.58
CA THR A 165 -6.42 35.05 3.82
C THR A 165 -5.82 35.03 2.41
N GLY A 166 -5.28 33.88 1.98
CA GLY A 166 -4.65 33.67 0.68
C GLY A 166 -3.19 34.11 0.59
N LYS A 167 -2.57 34.53 1.70
CA LYS A 167 -1.15 34.91 1.75
C LYS A 167 -0.40 34.12 2.82
N PRO A 168 0.85 33.70 2.56
CA PRO A 168 1.68 33.00 3.55
C PRO A 168 1.86 33.79 4.85
N LYS A 169 2.01 33.10 5.97
CA LYS A 169 2.20 33.71 7.30
C LYS A 169 3.54 33.26 7.89
N GLY A 170 4.42 34.20 8.18
CA GLY A 170 5.70 33.90 8.84
C GLY A 170 5.48 33.68 10.33
N LEU A 171 5.81 32.51 10.84
CA LEU A 171 5.77 32.19 12.27
C LEU A 171 7.17 32.31 12.87
N GLU A 172 7.30 33.12 13.92
CA GLU A 172 8.56 33.22 14.69
C GLU A 172 8.55 32.27 15.90
N VAL A 173 9.62 31.46 16.01
CA VAL A 173 9.89 30.59 17.15
C VAL A 173 11.19 31.02 17.82
N SER A 174 11.15 31.20 19.15
CA SER A 174 12.30 31.69 19.92
C SER A 174 13.28 30.59 20.33
N HIS A 175 14.49 30.98 20.72
CA HIS A 175 15.44 30.05 21.35
C HIS A 175 14.86 29.38 22.60
N PHE A 176 14.10 30.11 23.41
CA PHE A 176 13.45 29.63 24.62
C PHE A 176 12.48 28.48 24.32
N ASN A 177 11.67 28.62 23.26
CA ASN A 177 10.74 27.57 22.84
C ASN A 177 11.49 26.28 22.47
N LEU A 178 12.55 26.40 21.65
CA LEU A 178 13.39 25.28 21.25
C LEU A 178 14.11 24.62 22.44
N LEU A 179 14.62 25.42 23.38
CA LEU A 179 15.27 24.93 24.60
C LEU A 179 14.31 24.10 25.46
N GLY A 180 13.05 24.51 25.55
CA GLY A 180 12.00 23.76 26.24
C GLY A 180 11.81 22.37 25.64
N LEU A 181 11.71 22.28 24.31
CA LEU A 181 11.57 21.00 23.61
C LEU A 181 12.87 20.16 23.69
N TYR A 182 14.03 20.78 23.56
CA TYR A 182 15.32 20.09 23.66
C TYR A 182 15.51 19.44 25.03
N LYS A 183 15.18 20.13 26.13
CA LYS A 183 15.19 19.54 27.48
C LYS A 183 14.24 18.37 27.62
N HIS A 184 13.07 18.43 26.99
CA HIS A 184 12.16 17.30 26.96
C HIS A 184 12.78 16.11 26.22
N TRP A 185 13.38 16.36 25.06
CA TRP A 185 14.07 15.36 24.25
C TRP A 185 15.23 14.69 24.99
N THR A 186 16.09 15.48 25.66
CA THR A 186 17.23 14.91 26.40
C THR A 186 16.79 14.07 27.61
N ASN A 187 15.67 14.40 28.22
CA ASN A 187 15.17 13.75 29.43
C ASN A 187 14.18 12.60 29.15
N GLY A 188 13.73 12.43 27.91
CA GLY A 188 12.61 11.57 27.54
C GLY A 188 12.95 10.13 27.15
N ASN A 189 14.18 9.66 27.42
CA ASN A 189 14.67 8.34 26.96
C ASN A 189 14.54 8.12 25.44
N PHE A 190 14.65 9.21 24.66
CA PHE A 190 14.71 9.16 23.19
C PHE A 190 16.09 8.71 22.67
N GLU A 191 17.05 8.36 23.55
CA GLU A 191 18.43 7.94 23.22
C GLU A 191 18.60 6.42 23.25
N LEU A 192 19.41 5.87 22.33
CA LEU A 192 19.74 4.44 22.32
C LEU A 192 20.90 4.24 23.29
N GLN A 193 20.69 3.48 24.36
CA GLN A 193 21.77 3.18 25.30
C GLN A 193 22.82 2.27 24.63
N GLY A 194 24.11 2.54 24.87
CA GLY A 194 25.20 1.61 24.54
C GLY A 194 25.93 1.80 23.20
N ARG A 195 25.62 2.83 22.39
CA ARG A 195 26.50 3.28 21.29
C ARG A 195 27.12 4.63 21.63
N SER A 196 28.41 4.79 21.34
CA SER A 196 29.15 6.04 21.56
C SER A 196 28.69 7.17 20.62
N ARG A 197 28.07 6.84 19.48
CA ARG A 197 27.65 7.83 18.48
C ARG A 197 26.53 7.29 17.59
N LEU A 198 25.44 8.04 17.46
CA LEU A 198 24.27 7.64 16.65
C LEU A 198 24.30 8.30 15.28
N ARG A 199 23.75 7.61 14.28
CA ARG A 199 23.55 8.16 12.93
C ARG A 199 22.09 8.54 12.74
N THR A 200 21.83 9.78 12.34
CA THR A 200 20.48 10.29 12.11
C THR A 200 20.34 10.72 10.66
N ALA A 201 19.14 10.66 10.10
CA ALA A 201 18.88 11.15 8.75
C ALA A 201 17.71 12.13 8.77
N VAL A 202 17.86 13.27 8.09
CA VAL A 202 16.79 14.24 7.87
C VAL A 202 16.23 14.09 6.46
N ILE A 203 14.97 13.65 6.35
CA ILE A 203 14.24 13.58 5.09
C ILE A 203 13.37 14.82 4.87
N SER A 204 12.90 15.45 5.94
CA SER A 204 12.04 16.65 5.85
C SER A 204 12.74 17.80 5.13
N PRO A 205 12.00 18.58 4.33
CA PRO A 205 12.51 19.84 3.80
C PRO A 205 12.89 20.83 4.91
N PHE A 206 13.93 21.65 4.67
CA PHE A 206 14.44 22.62 5.66
C PHE A 206 13.49 23.80 5.92
N VAL A 207 12.47 23.96 5.08
CA VAL A 207 11.36 24.90 5.27
C VAL A 207 10.31 24.40 6.29
N PHE A 208 10.49 23.21 6.86
CA PHE A 208 9.63 22.65 7.92
C PHE A 208 10.36 22.50 9.25
N ASP A 209 9.62 22.63 10.34
CA ASP A 209 10.14 22.66 11.70
C ASP A 209 10.62 21.27 12.16
N MET A 210 10.11 20.18 11.60
CA MET A 210 10.66 18.85 11.85
C MET A 210 12.15 18.74 11.49
N SER A 211 12.58 19.44 10.44
CA SER A 211 14.00 19.49 10.07
C SER A 211 14.85 20.17 11.15
N VAL A 212 14.30 21.19 11.84
CA VAL A 212 14.98 21.90 12.94
C VAL A 212 15.31 20.94 14.07
N LEU A 213 14.36 20.06 14.42
CA LEU A 213 14.60 19.01 15.39
C LEU A 213 15.72 18.07 14.93
N MET A 214 15.60 17.52 13.72
CA MET A 214 16.55 16.53 13.22
C MET A 214 17.95 17.10 13.06
N ILE A 215 18.09 18.33 12.57
CA ILE A 215 19.38 19.00 12.40
C ILE A 215 19.97 19.32 13.77
N PHE A 216 19.30 20.16 14.54
CA PHE A 216 19.91 20.74 15.73
C PHE A 216 20.05 19.73 16.86
N PHE A 217 19.05 18.88 17.13
CA PHE A 217 19.15 17.96 18.27
C PHE A 217 20.18 16.85 17.99
N SER A 218 20.37 16.46 16.72
CA SER A 218 21.46 15.56 16.33
C SER A 218 22.81 16.21 16.57
N LEU A 219 23.00 17.44 16.08
CA LEU A 219 24.28 18.14 16.20
C LEU A 219 24.64 18.44 17.65
N PHE A 220 23.68 18.87 18.48
CA PHE A 220 23.89 19.16 19.91
C PHE A 220 24.27 17.92 20.74
N LYS A 221 23.94 16.72 20.24
CA LYS A 221 24.24 15.45 20.89
C LYS A 221 25.54 14.81 20.43
N GLY A 222 26.26 15.40 19.48
CA GLY A 222 27.48 14.79 18.94
C GLY A 222 27.21 13.75 17.85
N TYR A 223 25.96 13.61 17.37
CA TYR A 223 25.58 12.59 16.40
C TYR A 223 26.12 12.90 14.99
N HIS A 224 26.00 11.92 14.10
CA HIS A 224 26.32 12.08 12.68
C HIS A 224 25.01 12.21 11.90
N LEU A 225 24.75 13.41 11.37
CA LEU A 225 23.56 13.74 10.59
C LEU A 225 23.77 13.46 9.09
N TYR A 226 22.85 12.76 8.47
CA TYR A 226 22.76 12.56 7.03
C TYR A 226 21.62 13.38 6.45
N ILE A 227 21.83 14.00 5.29
CA ILE A 227 20.80 14.74 4.55
C ILE A 227 20.38 13.91 3.33
N PHE A 228 19.09 13.60 3.21
CA PHE A 228 18.56 12.97 2.00
C PHE A 228 18.58 13.93 0.81
N SER A 229 19.23 13.52 -0.28
CA SER A 229 19.04 14.15 -1.59
C SER A 229 17.62 13.94 -2.12
N ASP A 230 17.26 14.65 -3.19
CA ASP A 230 15.97 14.43 -3.86
C ASP A 230 15.92 13.12 -4.65
N GLU A 231 17.06 12.60 -5.10
CA GLU A 231 17.18 11.32 -5.79
C GLU A 231 17.05 10.14 -4.81
N GLN A 232 17.64 10.24 -3.62
CA GLN A 232 17.63 9.17 -2.59
C GLN A 232 16.29 9.01 -1.85
N LYS A 233 15.24 9.72 -2.26
CA LYS A 233 13.92 9.66 -1.62
C LYS A 233 12.75 9.57 -2.61
N GLN A 234 13.01 9.21 -3.86
CA GLN A 234 11.96 9.14 -4.89
C GLN A 234 11.05 7.92 -4.70
N THR A 235 11.63 6.79 -4.31
CA THR A 235 10.91 5.52 -4.13
C THR A 235 11.14 4.92 -2.74
N GLY A 236 10.31 3.94 -2.35
CA GLY A 236 10.52 3.17 -1.13
C GLY A 236 11.87 2.43 -1.11
N LYS A 237 12.32 1.95 -2.27
CA LYS A 237 13.63 1.31 -2.46
C LYS A 237 14.77 2.28 -2.12
N ASP A 238 14.76 3.47 -2.72
CA ASP A 238 15.84 4.46 -2.52
C ASP A 238 16.00 4.80 -1.03
N ILE A 239 14.88 4.93 -0.33
CA ILE A 239 14.87 5.21 1.11
C ILE A 239 15.43 4.01 1.88
N VAL A 240 14.95 2.78 1.63
CA VAL A 240 15.42 1.59 2.37
C VAL A 240 16.91 1.31 2.13
N ASP A 241 17.38 1.46 0.89
CA ASP A 241 18.79 1.31 0.55
C ASP A 241 19.64 2.36 1.27
N PHE A 242 19.23 3.63 1.22
CA PHE A 242 19.93 4.71 1.92
C PHE A 242 20.05 4.44 3.43
N LEU A 243 18.97 3.97 4.07
CA LEU A 243 18.98 3.66 5.50
C LEU A 243 19.93 2.50 5.83
N SER A 244 19.95 1.47 4.99
CA SER A 244 20.80 0.28 5.14
C SER A 244 22.27 0.60 4.91
N GLU A 245 22.61 1.22 3.77
CA GLU A 245 23.98 1.55 3.37
C GLU A 245 24.67 2.48 4.39
N ASN A 246 23.94 3.48 4.89
CA ASN A 246 24.46 4.45 5.85
C ASN A 246 24.26 4.01 7.31
N GLN A 247 23.61 2.86 7.55
CA GLN A 247 23.30 2.31 8.88
C GLN A 247 22.64 3.34 9.80
N ILE A 248 21.60 3.98 9.30
CA ILE A 248 20.89 5.05 10.00
C ILE A 248 20.18 4.48 11.25
N ASP A 249 20.41 5.09 12.41
CA ASP A 249 19.75 4.67 13.65
C ASP A 249 18.36 5.35 13.80
N PHE A 250 18.21 6.60 13.33
CA PHE A 250 17.01 7.42 13.48
C PHE A 250 16.68 8.22 12.23
N MET A 251 15.40 8.34 11.90
CA MET A 251 14.94 9.26 10.88
C MET A 251 13.61 9.91 11.27
N ASP A 252 13.35 11.07 10.69
CA ASP A 252 12.00 11.60 10.55
C ASP A 252 11.33 11.04 9.29
N ALA A 253 10.00 11.04 9.26
CA ALA A 253 9.21 10.71 8.09
C ALA A 253 7.81 11.32 8.21
N THR A 254 7.17 11.57 7.08
CA THR A 254 5.71 11.78 7.04
C THR A 254 5.03 10.43 6.79
N PRO A 255 3.73 10.26 7.11
CA PRO A 255 3.01 9.02 6.79
C PRO A 255 3.13 8.60 5.33
N ASN A 256 3.37 9.52 4.39
CA ASN A 256 3.55 9.17 2.97
C ASN A 256 4.92 8.54 2.69
N TYR A 257 6.01 9.04 3.28
CA TYR A 257 7.30 8.35 3.19
C TYR A 257 7.24 6.99 3.90
N VAL A 258 6.55 6.90 5.03
CA VAL A 258 6.31 5.63 5.73
C VAL A 258 5.56 4.64 4.82
N ARG A 259 4.60 5.12 4.03
CA ARG A 259 3.84 4.30 3.06
C ARG A 259 4.70 3.83 1.88
N LEU A 260 5.55 4.71 1.33
CA LEU A 260 6.49 4.31 0.28
C LEU A 260 7.42 3.19 0.77
N ILE A 261 7.95 3.33 1.99
CA ILE A 261 8.75 2.28 2.63
C ILE A 261 7.93 1.00 2.81
N ASP A 262 6.70 1.11 3.31
CA ASP A 262 5.84 -0.06 3.58
C ASP A 262 5.49 -0.84 2.31
N ASN A 263 5.13 -0.14 1.24
CA ASN A 263 4.82 -0.74 -0.05
C ASN A 263 6.01 -1.53 -0.58
N TYR A 264 7.20 -0.92 -0.59
CA TYR A 264 8.42 -1.58 -1.03
C TYR A 264 8.74 -2.83 -0.20
N LEU A 265 8.72 -2.72 1.15
CA LEU A 265 9.02 -3.83 2.05
C LEU A 265 7.99 -4.97 1.97
N THR A 266 6.72 -4.63 1.71
CA THR A 266 5.65 -5.64 1.52
C THR A 266 5.86 -6.43 0.23
N LEU A 267 6.32 -5.78 -0.84
CA LEU A 267 6.61 -6.43 -2.12
C LEU A 267 7.94 -7.20 -2.09
N HIS A 268 8.90 -6.78 -1.26
CA HIS A 268 10.27 -7.28 -1.23
C HIS A 268 10.59 -7.91 0.13
N LEU A 269 10.07 -9.11 0.35
CA LEU A 269 10.04 -9.75 1.68
C LEU A 269 11.40 -10.14 2.27
N GLY A 270 12.47 -10.14 1.47
CA GLY A 270 13.86 -10.23 1.93
C GLY A 270 14.42 -8.92 2.49
N SER A 271 13.83 -7.78 2.13
CA SER A 271 14.21 -6.46 2.63
C SER A 271 13.58 -6.19 3.99
N ARG A 272 14.30 -5.47 4.84
CA ARG A 272 13.85 -5.06 6.17
C ARG A 272 14.15 -3.59 6.41
N LEU A 273 13.35 -2.96 7.25
CA LEU A 273 13.63 -1.60 7.69
C LEU A 273 14.77 -1.61 8.72
N THR A 274 15.89 -0.97 8.37
CA THR A 274 17.16 -1.01 9.12
C THR A 274 17.37 0.22 10.02
N VAL A 275 16.29 0.90 10.41
CA VAL A 275 16.32 1.97 11.43
C VAL A 275 15.80 1.48 12.77
N LYS A 276 16.25 2.09 13.86
CA LYS A 276 15.82 1.74 15.22
C LYS A 276 14.72 2.65 15.74
N ARG A 277 14.64 3.89 15.26
CA ARG A 277 13.58 4.82 15.62
C ARG A 277 13.14 5.65 14.44
N MET A 278 11.84 5.90 14.35
CA MET A 278 11.25 6.71 13.30
C MET A 278 10.26 7.69 13.91
N PHE A 279 10.40 8.97 13.59
CA PHE A 279 9.50 10.04 14.03
C PHE A 279 8.55 10.39 12.89
N CYS A 280 7.30 9.98 13.06
CA CYS A 280 6.23 10.26 12.12
C CYS A 280 5.50 11.54 12.52
N ILE A 281 5.45 12.53 11.63
CA ILE A 281 4.75 13.80 11.83
C ILE A 281 4.11 14.30 10.54
N GLY A 282 3.19 15.25 10.65
CA GLY A 282 2.72 16.02 9.51
C GLY A 282 1.43 15.53 8.86
N ASP A 283 0.96 14.30 9.11
CA ASP A 283 -0.39 13.81 8.76
C ASP A 283 -0.83 12.68 9.71
N VAL A 284 -2.09 12.24 9.61
CA VAL A 284 -2.65 11.11 10.36
C VAL A 284 -1.95 9.82 9.95
N LEU A 285 -1.23 9.22 10.90
CA LEU A 285 -0.67 7.89 10.77
C LEU A 285 -1.75 6.83 11.00
N SER A 286 -2.01 5.98 10.00
CA SER A 286 -2.98 4.90 10.15
C SER A 286 -2.41 3.75 11.00
N TYR A 287 -3.29 3.05 11.72
CA TYR A 287 -2.92 1.88 12.51
C TYR A 287 -2.26 0.79 11.66
N LYS A 288 -2.81 0.53 10.46
CA LYS A 288 -2.27 -0.47 9.54
C LYS A 288 -0.83 -0.13 9.16
N LEU A 289 -0.60 1.11 8.73
CA LEU A 289 0.71 1.55 8.30
C LEU A 289 1.73 1.49 9.44
N ALA A 290 1.34 1.93 10.63
CA ALA A 290 2.18 1.80 11.82
C ALA A 290 2.53 0.34 12.14
N LYS A 291 1.54 -0.56 12.07
CA LYS A 291 1.72 -1.99 12.34
C LYS A 291 2.64 -2.67 11.32
N ASN A 292 2.42 -2.44 10.03
CA ASN A 292 3.21 -3.06 8.98
C ASN A 292 4.68 -2.66 9.09
N ILE A 293 4.97 -1.37 9.28
CA ILE A 293 6.34 -0.86 9.41
C ILE A 293 7.05 -1.41 10.66
N ILE A 294 6.34 -1.53 11.78
CA ILE A 294 6.89 -2.15 13.01
C ILE A 294 7.21 -3.64 12.78
N ASN A 295 6.39 -4.34 12.00
CA ASN A 295 6.59 -5.76 11.68
C ASN A 295 7.73 -5.95 10.68
N ASN A 296 7.85 -5.08 9.68
CA ASN A 296 8.89 -5.11 8.65
C ASN A 296 10.26 -4.60 9.11
N SER A 297 10.37 -4.13 10.37
CA SER A 297 11.66 -3.76 10.98
C SER A 297 12.62 -4.93 11.15
N GLU A 298 13.91 -4.71 10.91
CA GLU A 298 14.96 -5.66 11.29
C GLU A 298 15.13 -5.71 12.82
N TYR A 299 15.01 -4.56 13.48
CA TYR A 299 15.29 -4.42 14.91
C TYR A 299 14.06 -4.74 15.78
N PRO A 300 14.14 -5.69 16.72
CA PRO A 300 13.04 -6.00 17.65
C PRO A 300 12.66 -4.84 18.57
N ASN A 301 13.62 -3.95 18.86
CA ASN A 301 13.45 -2.77 19.69
C ASN A 301 13.14 -1.50 18.89
N PHE A 302 12.71 -1.65 17.62
CA PHE A 302 12.26 -0.52 16.81
C PHE A 302 11.11 0.22 17.48
N LYS A 303 11.16 1.55 17.46
CA LYS A 303 10.11 2.41 17.99
C LYS A 303 9.64 3.41 16.96
N LEU A 304 8.34 3.40 16.68
CA LEU A 304 7.66 4.37 15.86
C LEU A 304 7.00 5.43 16.76
N TYR A 305 7.40 6.68 16.58
CA TYR A 305 6.85 7.81 17.33
C TYR A 305 5.85 8.53 16.44
N ASN A 306 4.55 8.41 16.75
CA ASN A 306 3.55 9.28 16.16
C ASN A 306 3.53 10.59 16.93
N THR A 307 4.04 11.66 16.31
CA THR A 307 4.18 12.97 16.95
C THR A 307 3.15 13.95 16.39
N TYR A 308 2.72 14.89 17.21
CA TYR A 308 1.77 15.92 16.82
C TYR A 308 2.13 17.26 17.45
N GLY A 309 2.12 18.28 16.61
CA GLY A 309 2.05 19.67 17.01
C GLY A 309 1.88 20.55 15.77
N PRO A 310 1.20 21.70 15.92
CA PRO A 310 1.26 22.76 14.92
C PRO A 310 2.61 23.50 15.02
N ALA A 311 3.07 24.08 13.92
CA ALA A 311 4.34 24.83 13.89
C ALA A 311 4.35 25.95 14.94
N GLU A 312 3.18 26.56 15.15
CA GLU A 312 2.89 27.62 16.12
C GLU A 312 3.22 27.24 17.57
N CYS A 313 3.36 25.94 17.84
CA CYS A 313 3.70 25.39 19.13
C CYS A 313 5.01 24.59 19.12
N THR A 314 5.94 24.95 18.23
CA THR A 314 7.32 24.45 18.18
C THR A 314 7.40 22.94 17.95
N ILE A 315 7.30 22.53 16.68
CA ILE A 315 7.54 21.16 16.18
C ILE A 315 6.48 20.16 16.66
N PHE A 316 6.56 19.70 17.91
CA PHE A 316 5.57 18.80 18.47
C PHE A 316 5.32 19.06 19.95
N VAL A 317 4.07 18.86 20.36
CA VAL A 317 3.61 19.02 21.75
C VAL A 317 3.02 17.74 22.33
N THR A 318 2.76 16.73 21.51
CA THR A 318 2.42 15.38 21.94
C THR A 318 3.15 14.33 21.14
N TYR A 319 3.28 13.14 21.72
CA TYR A 319 3.72 11.96 21.01
C TYR A 319 3.13 10.68 21.58
N PHE A 320 2.98 9.68 20.72
CA PHE A 320 2.56 8.32 21.04
C PHE A 320 3.61 7.33 20.52
N ILE A 321 4.06 6.43 21.39
CA ILE A 321 5.12 5.46 21.05
C ILE A 321 4.49 4.11 20.75
N LEU A 322 4.78 3.59 19.57
CA LEU A 322 4.40 2.26 19.13
C LEU A 322 5.64 1.38 18.91
N ASP A 323 5.55 0.15 19.38
CA ASP A 323 6.55 -0.90 19.16
C ASP A 323 5.90 -2.28 19.10
N ARG A 324 6.69 -3.33 18.85
CA ARG A 324 6.20 -4.71 18.76
C ARG A 324 5.47 -5.17 20.02
N SER A 325 5.79 -4.62 21.18
CA SER A 325 5.22 -5.05 22.47
C SER A 325 3.85 -4.43 22.78
N ASN A 326 3.51 -3.32 22.13
CA ASN A 326 2.29 -2.57 22.42
C ASN A 326 1.37 -2.36 21.21
N ILE A 327 1.84 -2.53 19.97
CA ILE A 327 1.05 -2.26 18.77
C ILE A 327 -0.24 -3.10 18.72
N GLU A 328 -0.22 -4.33 19.22
CA GLU A 328 -1.41 -5.21 19.27
C GLU A 328 -2.42 -4.81 20.36
N LYS A 329 -2.04 -3.93 21.31
CA LYS A 329 -2.93 -3.46 22.39
C LYS A 329 -3.86 -2.33 21.93
N TYR A 330 -3.61 -1.76 20.75
CA TYR A 330 -4.35 -0.62 20.22
C TYR A 330 -5.04 -1.01 18.91
N SER A 331 -6.14 -0.32 18.59
CA SER A 331 -6.87 -0.47 17.32
C SER A 331 -6.85 0.79 16.45
N LYS A 332 -6.15 1.82 16.91
CA LYS A 332 -5.95 3.12 16.27
C LYS A 332 -4.65 3.74 16.79
N VAL A 333 -4.15 4.77 16.10
CA VAL A 333 -2.97 5.52 16.51
C VAL A 333 -3.41 6.82 17.17
N PHE A 334 -3.00 7.04 18.41
CA PHE A 334 -3.26 8.28 19.15
C PHE A 334 -2.19 9.32 18.83
N ILE A 335 -2.48 10.60 19.10
CA ILE A 335 -1.44 11.65 19.16
C ILE A 335 -0.71 11.65 20.52
N GLY A 336 -1.22 10.87 21.48
CA GLY A 336 -0.49 10.45 22.66
C GLY A 336 -0.58 11.45 23.80
N LYS A 337 0.53 11.66 24.53
CA LYS A 337 0.54 12.51 25.74
C LYS A 337 1.34 13.78 25.53
N ALA A 338 1.01 14.81 26.29
CA ALA A 338 1.71 16.09 26.25
C ALA A 338 3.20 15.95 26.59
N THR A 339 4.04 16.72 25.91
CA THR A 339 5.44 16.91 26.29
C THR A 339 5.53 17.66 27.63
N LYS A 340 6.67 17.54 28.31
CA LYS A 340 6.85 18.17 29.64
C LYS A 340 6.78 19.71 29.60
N ASN A 341 7.03 20.32 28.44
CA ASN A 341 7.02 21.77 28.21
C ASN A 341 5.70 22.28 27.62
N SER A 342 4.65 21.45 27.54
CA SER A 342 3.36 21.82 26.98
C SER A 342 2.22 21.46 27.92
N PHE A 343 1.23 22.34 28.04
CA PHE A 343 -0.05 22.06 28.68
C PHE A 343 -1.15 22.05 27.62
N LEU A 344 -2.08 21.11 27.73
CA LEU A 344 -3.14 20.92 26.75
C LEU A 344 -4.48 21.03 27.45
N ARG A 345 -5.42 21.74 26.82
CA ARG A 345 -6.82 21.82 27.21
C ARG A 345 -7.70 21.44 26.03
N ILE A 346 -8.81 20.76 26.32
CA ILE A 346 -9.86 20.50 25.34
C ILE A 346 -11.02 21.41 25.71
N VAL A 347 -11.51 22.22 24.76
CA VAL A 347 -12.59 23.18 25.02
C VAL A 347 -13.75 23.04 24.05
N ASP A 348 -14.96 23.34 24.52
CA ASP A 348 -16.15 23.42 23.69
C ASP A 348 -16.23 24.76 22.92
N ASP A 349 -17.30 24.96 22.17
CA ASP A 349 -17.54 26.19 21.40
C ASP A 349 -17.71 27.44 22.28
N TYR A 350 -18.00 27.27 23.57
CA TYR A 350 -18.11 28.35 24.55
C TYR A 350 -16.81 28.55 25.36
N SER A 351 -15.73 27.85 24.99
CA SER A 351 -14.44 27.84 25.67
C SER A 351 -14.46 27.25 27.10
N ASN A 352 -15.49 26.47 27.45
CA ASN A 352 -15.50 25.66 28.66
C ASN A 352 -14.65 24.41 28.46
N GLU A 353 -14.03 23.92 29.53
CA GLU A 353 -13.22 22.71 29.47
C GLU A 353 -14.08 21.45 29.31
N CYS A 354 -13.73 20.61 28.33
CA CYS A 354 -14.40 19.34 28.08
C CYS A 354 -13.97 18.26 29.07
N LEU A 355 -14.91 17.40 29.48
CA LEU A 355 -14.62 16.22 30.29
C LEU A 355 -13.93 15.12 29.46
N PRO A 356 -13.18 14.18 30.08
CA PRO A 356 -12.66 13.01 29.39
C PRO A 356 -13.75 12.28 28.59
N GLY A 357 -13.42 11.87 27.36
CA GLY A 357 -14.38 11.25 26.42
C GLY A 357 -15.19 12.22 25.55
N GLN A 358 -15.24 13.52 25.89
CA GLN A 358 -15.89 14.53 25.04
C GLN A 358 -14.95 15.03 23.94
N VAL A 359 -15.52 15.36 22.78
CA VAL A 359 -14.81 15.97 21.65
C VAL A 359 -14.85 17.48 21.82
N GLY A 360 -13.71 18.14 21.68
CA GLY A 360 -13.60 19.60 21.68
C GLY A 360 -12.33 20.06 20.97
N GLU A 361 -12.17 21.39 20.87
CA GLU A 361 -10.99 22.00 20.26
C GLU A 361 -9.77 21.89 21.19
N LEU A 362 -8.62 21.51 20.64
CA LEU A 362 -7.35 21.50 21.38
C LEU A 362 -6.79 22.93 21.49
N VAL A 363 -6.50 23.33 22.72
CA VAL A 363 -5.78 24.56 23.05
C VAL A 363 -4.45 24.18 23.70
N ILE A 364 -3.36 24.69 23.15
CA ILE A 364 -2.00 24.46 23.66
C ILE A 364 -1.60 25.67 24.49
N LEU A 365 -1.00 25.46 25.65
CA LEU A 365 -0.56 26.50 26.57
C LEU A 365 0.88 26.28 27.04
N GLY A 366 1.56 27.39 27.34
CA GLY A 366 2.88 27.38 27.97
C GLY A 366 4.02 27.60 26.99
N ASP A 367 5.19 27.07 27.34
CA ASP A 367 6.48 27.44 26.78
C ASP A 367 6.72 26.90 25.36
N SER A 368 5.87 25.98 24.88
CA SER A 368 5.90 25.51 23.49
C SER A 368 5.30 26.52 22.51
N VAL A 369 4.45 27.43 22.96
CA VAL A 369 3.78 28.43 22.11
C VAL A 369 4.80 29.48 21.63
N GLY A 370 4.91 29.64 20.31
CA GLY A 370 5.84 30.56 19.65
C GLY A 370 5.62 32.05 19.97
N ASN A 371 6.38 32.93 19.31
CA ASN A 371 6.21 34.38 19.47
C ASN A 371 4.99 34.91 18.71
N GLY A 372 4.53 34.17 17.70
CA GLY A 372 3.37 34.50 16.90
C GLY A 372 3.73 34.75 15.44
N TYR A 373 2.77 35.26 14.69
CA TYR A 373 2.98 35.62 13.30
C TYR A 373 3.67 36.98 13.17
N ILE A 374 4.66 37.04 12.29
CA ILE A 374 5.34 38.28 11.90
C ILE A 374 4.73 38.86 10.61
N GLY A 375 5.11 40.09 10.28
CA GLY A 375 4.74 40.73 9.02
C GLY A 375 3.41 41.49 9.04
N LYS A 376 2.91 41.81 7.85
CA LYS A 376 1.73 42.70 7.64
C LYS A 376 0.47 41.93 7.25
N CYS A 377 0.49 40.61 7.24
CA CYS A 377 -0.68 39.80 6.91
C CYS A 377 -1.82 40.06 7.91
N GLU A 378 -2.96 40.56 7.40
CA GLU A 378 -4.18 40.67 8.20
C GLU A 378 -4.67 39.26 8.57
N ILE A 379 -4.83 39.00 9.86
CA ILE A 379 -5.37 37.74 10.38
C ILE A 379 -6.76 38.02 10.92
N LYS A 380 -7.80 37.44 10.31
CA LYS A 380 -9.21 37.65 10.68
C LYS A 380 -9.50 37.38 12.17
N SER A 381 -8.82 36.41 12.76
CA SER A 381 -8.87 36.09 14.19
C SER A 381 -7.52 35.54 14.62
N ASN A 382 -6.83 36.23 15.53
CA ASN A 382 -5.52 35.80 16.01
C ASN A 382 -5.68 34.59 16.95
N PRO A 383 -5.17 33.39 16.59
CA PRO A 383 -5.29 32.20 17.43
C PRO A 383 -4.38 32.23 18.65
N PHE A 384 -3.40 33.14 18.69
CA PHE A 384 -2.53 33.36 19.84
C PHE A 384 -3.22 34.25 20.87
N GLN A 385 -3.19 33.82 22.12
CA GLN A 385 -3.76 34.55 23.25
C GLN A 385 -2.75 34.59 24.40
N VAL A 386 -2.84 35.63 25.23
CA VAL A 386 -2.04 35.75 26.46
C VAL A 386 -2.98 36.04 27.61
N THR A 387 -3.06 35.13 28.58
CA THR A 387 -3.88 35.28 29.78
C THR A 387 -2.99 35.14 31.01
N ASN A 388 -2.95 36.16 31.88
CA ASN A 388 -2.10 36.18 33.08
C ASN A 388 -0.62 35.87 32.80
N GLY A 389 -0.09 36.34 31.66
CA GLY A 389 1.28 36.07 31.23
C GLY A 389 1.53 34.68 30.64
N ILE A 390 0.50 33.83 30.55
CA ILE A 390 0.57 32.51 29.92
C ILE A 390 0.12 32.63 28.46
N LYS A 391 1.03 32.28 27.53
CA LYS A 391 0.69 32.15 26.11
C LYS A 391 -0.16 30.90 25.89
N SER A 392 -1.17 31.03 25.03
CA SER A 392 -1.95 29.91 24.52
C SER A 392 -2.18 30.06 23.01
N TYR A 393 -2.42 28.94 22.35
CA TYR A 393 -2.71 28.85 20.93
C TYR A 393 -3.90 27.92 20.71
N ARG A 394 -4.93 28.42 20.02
CA ARG A 394 -6.09 27.64 19.57
C ARG A 394 -5.76 26.95 18.26
N THR A 395 -5.79 25.62 18.23
CA THR A 395 -5.28 24.84 17.09
C THR A 395 -6.24 24.70 15.92
N GLY A 396 -7.54 24.85 16.17
CA GLY A 396 -8.59 24.44 15.24
C GLY A 396 -8.75 22.92 15.10
N ASP A 397 -7.94 22.11 15.80
CA ASP A 397 -7.99 20.65 15.77
C ASP A 397 -8.98 20.13 16.84
N LEU A 398 -9.86 19.23 16.43
CA LEU A 398 -10.79 18.52 17.31
C LEU A 398 -10.12 17.27 17.85
N VAL A 399 -10.15 17.13 19.17
CA VAL A 399 -9.54 16.02 19.88
C VAL A 399 -10.47 15.48 20.97
N ARG A 400 -10.14 14.30 21.46
CA ARG A 400 -10.77 13.68 22.64
C ARG A 400 -9.71 13.08 23.54
N LEU A 401 -9.86 13.22 24.85
CA LEU A 401 -9.03 12.52 25.83
C LEU A 401 -9.62 11.15 26.14
N ASP A 402 -8.85 10.08 25.99
CA ASP A 402 -9.27 8.71 26.34
C ASP A 402 -9.11 8.42 27.84
N GLU A 403 -9.62 7.27 28.27
CA GLU A 403 -9.55 6.81 29.68
C GLU A 403 -8.12 6.54 30.16
N SER A 404 -7.17 6.33 29.25
CA SER A 404 -5.74 6.11 29.53
C SER A 404 -4.93 7.42 29.56
N GLY A 405 -5.60 8.56 29.35
CA GLY A 405 -5.01 9.89 29.27
C GLY A 405 -4.24 10.16 27.97
N ASN A 406 -4.52 9.44 26.89
CA ASN A 406 -4.01 9.74 25.55
C ASN A 406 -4.98 10.65 24.81
N TYR A 407 -4.43 11.61 24.09
CA TYR A 407 -5.18 12.45 23.17
C TYR A 407 -5.38 11.70 21.85
N GLU A 408 -6.64 11.64 21.42
CA GLU A 408 -7.07 11.14 20.13
C GLU A 408 -7.37 12.33 19.21
N PHE A 409 -6.78 12.33 18.02
CA PHE A 409 -7.12 13.29 16.98
C PHE A 409 -8.40 12.86 16.25
N ILE A 410 -9.40 13.74 16.18
CA ILE A 410 -10.71 13.47 15.56
C ILE A 410 -10.78 14.09 14.15
N GLY A 411 -10.24 15.29 13.97
CA GLY A 411 -10.29 16.03 12.71
C GLY A 411 -10.07 17.52 12.93
N ARG A 412 -10.39 18.35 11.94
CA ARG A 412 -10.33 19.81 12.03
C ARG A 412 -11.71 20.45 12.07
N LYS A 413 -11.82 21.58 12.74
CA LYS A 413 -13.01 22.44 12.75
C LYS A 413 -13.10 23.31 11.48
N ASP A 414 -11.97 23.59 10.86
CA ASP A 414 -11.82 24.38 9.63
C ASP A 414 -11.53 23.50 8.40
N ARG A 415 -11.33 24.15 7.24
CA ARG A 415 -11.01 23.48 5.95
C ARG A 415 -9.50 23.37 5.71
N GLN A 416 -8.66 23.41 6.76
CA GLN A 416 -7.23 23.17 6.59
C GLN A 416 -6.97 21.68 6.39
N HIS A 417 -6.06 21.34 5.48
CA HIS A 417 -5.69 19.95 5.22
C HIS A 417 -4.17 19.76 5.30
N LYS A 418 -3.77 18.54 5.64
CA LYS A 418 -2.39 18.06 5.54
C LYS A 418 -2.28 17.20 4.28
N VAL A 419 -1.53 17.68 3.28
CA VAL A 419 -1.33 17.01 1.98
C VAL A 419 0.15 16.74 1.82
N ASN A 420 0.55 15.47 1.73
CA ASN A 420 1.95 15.08 1.54
C ASN A 420 2.92 15.63 2.62
N GLY A 421 2.43 15.88 3.84
CA GLY A 421 3.19 16.48 4.92
C GLY A 421 3.19 18.02 4.93
N TYR A 422 2.57 18.65 3.94
CA TYR A 422 2.39 20.10 3.86
C TYR A 422 1.06 20.47 4.50
N ARG A 423 1.07 21.44 5.43
CA ARG A 423 -0.16 22.11 5.87
C ARG A 423 -0.56 23.09 4.77
N ILE A 424 -1.76 22.92 4.22
CA ILE A 424 -2.31 23.76 3.16
C ILE A 424 -3.66 24.34 3.60
N GLU A 425 -3.89 25.60 3.23
CA GLU A 425 -5.21 26.24 3.27
C GLU A 425 -5.80 26.14 1.87
N LEU A 426 -7.00 25.57 1.76
CA LEU A 426 -7.66 25.47 0.47
C LEU A 426 -8.02 26.87 -0.06
N GLU A 427 -8.26 27.81 0.85
CA GLU A 427 -8.54 29.21 0.56
C GLU A 427 -7.37 29.93 -0.14
N GLU A 428 -6.11 29.53 0.11
CA GLU A 428 -4.94 30.10 -0.61
C GLU A 428 -4.92 29.66 -2.07
N ILE A 429 -5.39 28.44 -2.34
CA ILE A 429 -5.54 27.90 -3.69
C ILE A 429 -6.76 28.53 -4.36
N GLU A 430 -7.91 28.58 -3.67
CA GLU A 430 -9.15 29.22 -4.14
C GLU A 430 -8.86 30.67 -4.56
N TYR A 431 -8.27 31.47 -3.66
CA TYR A 431 -7.95 32.88 -3.94
C TYR A 431 -6.99 33.07 -5.11
N SER A 432 -5.96 32.22 -5.23
CA SER A 432 -4.99 32.32 -6.33
C SER A 432 -5.62 32.06 -7.69
N ILE A 433 -6.62 31.17 -7.75
CA ILE A 433 -7.38 30.89 -8.97
C ILE A 433 -8.42 31.99 -9.22
N GLU A 434 -9.10 32.49 -8.18
CA GLU A 434 -10.07 33.60 -8.26
C GLU A 434 -9.44 34.91 -8.77
N CYS A 435 -8.14 35.12 -8.55
CA CYS A 435 -7.41 36.26 -9.10
C CYS A 435 -7.24 36.23 -10.64
N ILE A 436 -7.62 35.13 -11.30
CA ILE A 436 -7.56 35.01 -12.76
C ILE A 436 -8.80 35.66 -13.36
N GLU A 437 -8.60 36.67 -14.22
CA GLU A 437 -9.68 37.37 -14.92
C GLU A 437 -10.70 36.41 -15.56
N GLY A 438 -12.00 36.65 -15.37
CA GLY A 438 -13.07 35.80 -15.92
C GLY A 438 -13.41 34.55 -15.11
N ILE A 439 -12.72 34.27 -13.99
CA ILE A 439 -13.14 33.30 -12.97
C ILE A 439 -13.91 34.04 -11.87
N SER A 440 -15.07 33.51 -11.49
CA SER A 440 -16.00 34.16 -10.55
C SER A 440 -15.92 33.57 -9.15
N GLU A 441 -15.95 32.25 -9.02
CA GLU A 441 -15.84 31.55 -7.73
C GLU A 441 -15.03 30.27 -7.88
N VAL A 442 -14.28 29.90 -6.83
CA VAL A 442 -13.48 28.67 -6.80
C VAL A 442 -13.77 27.88 -5.54
N LYS A 443 -13.81 26.55 -5.65
CA LYS A 443 -13.93 25.61 -4.54
C LYS A 443 -12.88 24.52 -4.69
N VAL A 444 -12.05 24.34 -3.68
CA VAL A 444 -10.99 23.32 -3.69
C VAL A 444 -11.34 22.19 -2.74
N LEU A 445 -11.02 20.96 -3.13
CA LEU A 445 -11.23 19.74 -2.38
C LEU A 445 -9.91 18.99 -2.23
N VAL A 446 -9.76 18.32 -1.08
CA VAL A 446 -8.70 17.34 -0.86
C VAL A 446 -9.33 15.99 -0.61
N GLU A 447 -8.95 15.03 -1.42
CA GLU A 447 -9.40 13.65 -1.34
C GLU A 447 -8.21 12.73 -1.07
N LYS A 448 -8.47 11.54 -0.53
CA LYS A 448 -7.48 10.48 -0.47
C LYS A 448 -7.85 9.43 -1.51
N ASP A 449 -6.89 9.02 -2.33
CA ASP A 449 -7.09 7.93 -3.28
C ASP A 449 -7.24 6.57 -2.54
N LYS A 450 -7.46 5.50 -3.32
CA LYS A 450 -7.61 4.13 -2.80
C LYS A 450 -6.37 3.63 -2.02
N PHE A 451 -5.23 4.30 -2.18
CA PHE A 451 -3.95 3.98 -1.54
C PHE A 451 -3.60 4.94 -0.38
N GLY A 452 -4.45 5.95 -0.14
CA GLY A 452 -4.29 6.92 0.94
C GLY A 452 -3.42 8.13 0.61
N PHE A 453 -3.02 8.35 -0.65
CA PHE A 453 -2.36 9.57 -1.09
C PHE A 453 -3.36 10.71 -1.24
N SER A 454 -2.95 11.90 -0.86
CA SER A 454 -3.80 13.09 -0.96
C SER A 454 -3.77 13.68 -2.37
N ARG A 455 -4.95 13.89 -2.95
CA ARG A 455 -5.19 14.57 -4.23
C ARG A 455 -5.93 15.89 -3.97
N ILE A 456 -5.54 16.95 -4.67
CA ILE A 456 -6.17 18.27 -4.66
C ILE A 456 -6.92 18.47 -5.99
N SER A 457 -8.24 18.69 -5.91
CA SER A 457 -9.08 19.02 -7.06
C SER A 457 -9.68 20.41 -6.88
N ALA A 458 -9.60 21.25 -7.91
CA ALA A 458 -10.17 22.61 -7.91
C ALA A 458 -11.34 22.69 -8.88
N PHE A 459 -12.43 23.31 -8.44
CA PHE A 459 -13.63 23.55 -9.23
C PHE A 459 -13.83 25.05 -9.34
N TYR A 460 -14.15 25.56 -10.53
CA TYR A 460 -14.35 26.98 -10.72
C TYR A 460 -15.55 27.29 -11.61
N THR A 461 -16.20 28.41 -11.34
CA THR A 461 -17.22 29.02 -12.20
C THR A 461 -16.64 30.29 -12.84
N GLY A 462 -17.19 30.72 -13.97
CA GLY A 462 -16.68 31.89 -14.67
C GLY A 462 -17.38 32.18 -16.00
N GLU A 463 -17.06 33.34 -16.57
CA GLU A 463 -17.60 33.81 -17.86
C GLU A 463 -17.14 32.94 -19.04
N ARG A 464 -16.02 32.24 -18.87
CA ARG A 464 -15.48 31.30 -19.86
C ARG A 464 -14.81 30.10 -19.20
N GLU A 465 -14.81 29.00 -19.94
CA GLU A 465 -14.03 27.82 -19.62
C GLU A 465 -12.58 28.01 -20.05
N TYR A 466 -11.66 27.86 -19.09
CA TYR A 466 -10.23 27.76 -19.26
C TYR A 466 -9.79 26.30 -19.35
N LYS A 467 -8.77 26.03 -20.17
CA LYS A 467 -8.05 24.76 -20.08
C LYS A 467 -7.34 24.65 -18.73
N ALA A 468 -7.34 23.47 -18.13
CA ALA A 468 -6.70 23.24 -16.83
C ALA A 468 -5.23 23.70 -16.78
N ASP A 469 -4.47 23.47 -17.86
CA ASP A 469 -3.07 23.90 -17.95
C ASP A 469 -2.89 25.43 -17.96
N GLU A 470 -3.85 26.20 -18.49
CA GLU A 470 -3.78 27.65 -18.47
C GLU A 470 -3.90 28.19 -17.03
N ILE A 471 -4.82 27.62 -16.24
CA ILE A 471 -4.96 27.94 -14.82
C ILE A 471 -3.70 27.49 -14.07
N ARG A 472 -3.25 26.22 -14.25
CA ARG A 472 -2.02 25.70 -13.62
C ARG A 472 -0.82 26.61 -13.89
N ASN A 473 -0.62 27.05 -15.14
CA ASN A 473 0.51 27.90 -15.52
C ASN A 473 0.45 29.30 -14.89
N LYS A 474 -0.73 29.83 -14.59
CA LYS A 474 -0.91 31.10 -13.88
C LYS A 474 -0.62 30.93 -12.38
N ILE A 475 -1.23 29.93 -11.73
CA ILE A 475 -1.08 29.74 -10.28
C ILE A 475 0.29 29.19 -9.89
N LYS A 476 1.00 28.46 -10.77
CA LYS A 476 2.41 28.05 -10.58
C LYS A 476 3.37 29.22 -10.37
N LYS A 477 2.98 30.46 -10.71
CA LYS A 477 3.77 31.67 -10.46
C LYS A 477 3.57 32.24 -9.05
N LEU A 478 2.53 31.80 -8.33
CA LEU A 478 2.11 32.34 -7.04
C LEU A 478 2.22 31.29 -5.93
N LEU A 479 1.84 30.05 -6.25
CA LEU A 479 1.76 28.93 -5.33
C LEU A 479 2.96 27.98 -5.48
N PRO A 480 3.42 27.40 -4.37
CA PRO A 480 4.42 26.35 -4.40
C PRO A 480 3.84 25.07 -5.04
N TYR A 481 4.72 24.21 -5.57
CA TYR A 481 4.33 23.04 -6.37
C TYR A 481 3.36 22.08 -5.68
N TYR A 482 3.45 21.93 -4.35
CA TYR A 482 2.60 21.02 -3.56
C TYR A 482 1.18 21.53 -3.34
N MET A 483 0.88 22.79 -3.68
CA MET A 483 -0.45 23.41 -3.64
C MET A 483 -1.14 23.42 -5.01
N ILE A 484 -0.46 22.98 -6.07
CA ILE A 484 -1.02 23.00 -7.42
C ILE A 484 -2.02 21.84 -7.56
N PRO A 485 -3.31 22.10 -7.85
CA PRO A 485 -4.31 21.05 -8.03
C PRO A 485 -3.96 20.11 -9.18
N GLN A 486 -4.14 18.81 -8.94
CA GLN A 486 -4.00 17.79 -9.98
C GLN A 486 -5.14 17.91 -10.99
N GLU A 487 -6.36 18.19 -10.52
CA GLU A 487 -7.56 18.36 -11.35
C GLU A 487 -8.08 19.80 -11.23
N ILE A 488 -8.46 20.40 -12.36
CA ILE A 488 -9.08 21.74 -12.41
C ILE A 488 -10.27 21.67 -13.34
N LEU A 489 -11.47 21.86 -12.79
CA LEU A 489 -12.74 21.53 -13.43
C LEU A 489 -13.65 22.75 -13.50
N TYR A 490 -14.23 23.00 -14.68
CA TYR A 490 -15.23 24.05 -14.87
C TYR A 490 -16.61 23.57 -14.42
N CYS A 491 -17.32 24.42 -13.69
CA CYS A 491 -18.72 24.24 -13.36
C CYS A 491 -19.51 25.43 -13.92
N SER A 492 -20.64 25.16 -14.58
CA SER A 492 -21.55 26.24 -15.00
C SER A 492 -22.11 26.99 -13.79
N GLU A 493 -22.46 26.26 -12.73
CA GLU A 493 -22.80 26.75 -11.40
C GLU A 493 -22.35 25.72 -10.36
N PHE A 494 -22.10 26.14 -9.11
CA PHE A 494 -21.79 25.17 -8.06
C PHE A 494 -23.05 24.43 -7.60
N PRO A 495 -23.00 23.09 -7.46
CA PRO A 495 -24.10 22.34 -6.88
C PRO A 495 -24.33 22.80 -5.45
N THR A 496 -25.60 22.89 -5.04
CA THR A 496 -25.97 23.34 -3.69
C THR A 496 -26.88 22.33 -3.00
N THR A 497 -26.62 22.08 -1.72
CA THR A 497 -27.49 21.34 -0.81
C THR A 497 -28.85 22.04 -0.67
N HIS A 498 -29.85 21.35 -0.12
CA HIS A 498 -31.19 21.91 0.17
C HIS A 498 -31.18 23.18 1.05
N ASN A 499 -30.06 23.48 1.72
CA ASN A 499 -29.86 24.67 2.56
C ASN A 499 -29.13 25.82 1.82
N GLY A 500 -28.92 25.71 0.52
CA GLY A 500 -28.23 26.74 -0.28
C GLY A 500 -26.72 26.84 -0.04
N LYS A 501 -26.10 25.85 0.62
CA LYS A 501 -24.64 25.71 0.75
C LYS A 501 -24.10 24.82 -0.36
N VAL A 502 -22.89 25.09 -0.85
CA VAL A 502 -22.18 24.24 -1.83
C VAL A 502 -22.22 22.77 -1.41
N ASP A 503 -22.66 21.91 -2.32
CA ASP A 503 -22.70 20.45 -2.13
C ASP A 503 -21.35 19.84 -2.49
N TYR A 504 -20.51 19.70 -1.47
CA TYR A 504 -19.21 19.06 -1.64
C TYR A 504 -19.29 17.56 -1.91
N ALA A 505 -20.41 16.87 -1.66
CA ALA A 505 -20.55 15.47 -2.03
C ALA A 505 -20.74 15.33 -3.54
N GLU A 506 -21.54 16.22 -4.13
CA GLU A 506 -21.75 16.29 -5.58
C GLU A 506 -20.48 16.74 -6.31
N LEU A 507 -19.75 17.74 -5.79
CA LEU A 507 -18.42 18.09 -6.32
C LEU A 507 -17.43 16.92 -6.29
N ARG A 508 -17.44 16.09 -5.23
CA ARG A 508 -16.60 14.88 -5.17
C ARG A 508 -17.00 13.84 -6.21
N SER A 509 -18.29 13.68 -6.49
CA SER A 509 -18.76 12.83 -7.58
C SER A 509 -18.20 13.31 -8.92
N LEU A 510 -18.24 14.62 -9.17
CA LEU A 510 -17.73 15.22 -10.40
C LEU A 510 -16.21 15.03 -10.56
N ALA A 511 -15.42 15.12 -9.48
CA ALA A 511 -14.00 14.75 -9.53
C ALA A 511 -13.79 13.24 -9.79
N CYS A 512 -14.62 12.37 -9.21
CA CYS A 512 -14.54 10.93 -9.43
C CYS A 512 -14.93 10.52 -10.87
N ASP A 513 -15.89 11.20 -11.49
CA ASP A 513 -16.32 10.95 -12.88
C ASP A 513 -15.24 11.30 -13.92
N LEU A 514 -14.19 12.02 -13.50
CA LEU A 514 -13.06 12.49 -14.31
C LEU A 514 -11.75 11.73 -14.05
N GLU A 515 -11.80 10.46 -13.58
CA GLU A 515 -10.71 9.47 -13.76
C GLU A 515 -10.47 9.13 -15.26
N GLY A 516 -10.33 10.17 -16.10
CA GLY A 516 -10.40 10.13 -17.55
C GLY A 516 -9.82 11.39 -18.20
N GLU A 517 -8.50 11.45 -18.31
CA GLU A 517 -7.81 11.98 -19.48
C GLU A 517 -6.65 11.00 -19.77
N SER A 518 -6.66 10.17 -20.83
CA SER A 518 -7.53 10.11 -22.01
C SER A 518 -8.63 9.04 -21.85
N PRO A 519 -9.93 9.37 -22.02
CA PRO A 519 -11.03 8.41 -21.88
C PRO A 519 -11.00 7.23 -22.87
N ASN A 520 -10.12 7.27 -23.88
CA ASN A 520 -10.03 6.27 -24.94
C ASN A 520 -8.58 5.91 -25.30
N ASP A 521 -7.59 6.07 -24.42
CA ASP A 521 -6.25 5.51 -24.66
C ASP A 521 -5.91 4.45 -23.61
N VAL A 522 -6.15 3.22 -24.00
CA VAL A 522 -5.86 2.02 -23.22
C VAL A 522 -4.38 1.93 -22.86
N SER A 523 -3.48 2.47 -23.68
CA SER A 523 -2.03 2.40 -23.43
C SER A 523 -1.63 3.29 -22.24
N ALA A 524 -2.25 4.46 -22.11
CA ALA A 524 -2.00 5.38 -21.01
C ALA A 524 -2.54 4.84 -19.67
N TYR A 525 -3.76 4.30 -19.68
CA TYR A 525 -4.34 3.64 -18.51
C TYR A 525 -3.58 2.37 -18.13
N ALA A 526 -3.16 1.58 -19.11
CA ALA A 526 -2.31 0.42 -18.87
C ALA A 526 -0.99 0.80 -18.18
N SER A 527 -0.34 1.86 -18.66
CA SER A 527 0.93 2.32 -18.07
C SER A 527 0.75 2.80 -16.63
N SER A 528 -0.31 3.55 -16.32
CA SER A 528 -0.57 3.99 -14.95
C SER A 528 -0.91 2.82 -14.02
N MET A 529 -1.72 1.87 -14.50
CA MET A 529 -2.07 0.66 -13.76
C MET A 529 -0.85 -0.22 -13.50
N LEU A 530 0.06 -0.35 -14.47
CA LEU A 530 1.32 -1.07 -14.29
C LEU A 530 2.25 -0.39 -13.28
N CYS A 531 2.40 0.93 -13.35
CA CYS A 531 3.15 1.68 -12.34
C CYS A 531 2.59 1.45 -10.92
N GLN A 532 1.26 1.40 -10.79
CA GLN A 532 0.57 1.17 -9.52
C GLN A 532 0.70 -0.29 -9.04
N LEU A 533 0.49 -1.26 -9.92
CA LEU A 533 0.53 -2.69 -9.59
C LEU A 533 1.93 -3.20 -9.28
N LEU A 534 2.95 -2.61 -9.91
CA LEU A 534 4.35 -3.02 -9.80
C LEU A 534 5.15 -2.13 -8.84
N ASP A 535 4.54 -1.07 -8.30
CA ASP A 535 5.15 -0.09 -7.39
C ASP A 535 6.51 0.42 -7.90
N CYS A 536 6.60 0.61 -9.21
CA CYS A 536 7.82 1.01 -9.90
C CYS A 536 7.47 2.03 -10.98
N LYS A 537 8.40 2.95 -11.26
CA LYS A 537 8.24 3.87 -12.38
C LYS A 537 8.60 3.13 -13.67
N ILE A 538 7.74 3.23 -14.68
CA ILE A 538 8.06 2.73 -16.03
C ILE A 538 9.07 3.70 -16.66
N ASP A 539 10.35 3.48 -16.37
CA ASP A 539 11.45 4.28 -16.91
C ASP A 539 12.06 3.67 -18.19
N ASP A 540 11.80 2.38 -18.45
CA ASP A 540 12.27 1.67 -19.66
C ASP A 540 11.17 0.76 -20.23
N LEU A 541 10.61 1.16 -21.37
CA LEU A 541 9.58 0.41 -22.10
C LEU A 541 10.11 -0.88 -22.76
N ASN A 542 11.43 -1.12 -22.76
CA ASN A 542 12.04 -2.34 -23.28
C ASN A 542 12.08 -3.48 -22.26
N ARG A 543 11.78 -3.22 -20.98
CA ARG A 543 11.63 -4.28 -19.98
C ARG A 543 10.30 -4.99 -20.15
N SER A 544 10.27 -6.28 -19.87
CA SER A 544 9.04 -7.06 -19.82
C SER A 544 8.27 -6.83 -18.51
N PHE A 545 6.99 -7.15 -18.54
CA PHE A 545 6.12 -7.14 -17.36
C PHE A 545 6.73 -7.93 -16.18
N PHE A 546 7.31 -9.09 -16.44
CA PHE A 546 7.90 -9.97 -15.41
C PHE A 546 9.26 -9.48 -14.91
N GLU A 547 10.08 -8.86 -15.78
CA GLU A 547 11.34 -8.22 -15.38
C GLU A 547 11.13 -7.03 -14.44
N MET A 548 9.93 -6.45 -14.45
CA MET A 548 9.53 -5.36 -13.56
C MET A 548 8.88 -5.84 -12.26
N GLY A 549 9.01 -7.13 -11.94
CA GLY A 549 8.43 -7.73 -10.74
C GLY A 549 6.97 -8.15 -10.90
N GLY A 550 6.44 -8.10 -12.12
CA GLY A 550 5.13 -8.62 -12.45
C GLY A 550 5.05 -10.13 -12.25
N ASN A 551 3.91 -10.62 -11.79
CA ASN A 551 3.62 -12.03 -11.62
C ASN A 551 2.22 -12.32 -12.18
N SER A 552 1.82 -13.60 -12.16
CA SER A 552 0.51 -13.99 -12.71
C SER A 552 -0.68 -13.29 -11.99
N ILE A 553 -0.50 -12.79 -10.77
CA ILE A 553 -1.52 -12.03 -10.01
C ILE A 553 -1.62 -10.61 -10.53
N THR A 554 -0.50 -9.88 -10.57
CA THR A 554 -0.49 -8.51 -11.08
C THR A 554 -0.88 -8.48 -12.56
N LEU A 555 -0.60 -9.55 -13.30
CA LEU A 555 -1.01 -9.71 -14.70
C LEU A 555 -2.52 -9.83 -14.84
N LEU A 556 -3.15 -10.68 -14.03
CA LEU A 556 -4.60 -10.86 -14.06
C LEU A 556 -5.33 -9.62 -13.57
N ALA A 557 -4.82 -8.97 -12.52
CA ALA A 557 -5.34 -7.69 -12.04
C ALA A 557 -5.26 -6.62 -13.14
N PHE A 558 -4.11 -6.54 -13.82
CA PHE A 558 -3.89 -5.66 -14.96
C PHE A 558 -4.89 -5.91 -16.10
N ILE A 559 -5.05 -7.17 -16.53
CA ILE A 559 -6.01 -7.53 -17.58
C ILE A 559 -7.45 -7.22 -17.17
N SER A 560 -7.84 -7.54 -15.93
CA SER A 560 -9.20 -7.27 -15.43
C SER A 560 -9.51 -5.78 -15.44
N GLY A 561 -8.61 -4.93 -14.92
CA GLY A 561 -8.86 -3.49 -14.90
C GLY A 561 -8.93 -2.87 -16.30
N ILE A 562 -8.16 -3.39 -17.26
CA ILE A 562 -8.24 -2.96 -18.66
C ILE A 562 -9.58 -3.38 -19.29
N ASN A 563 -9.97 -4.64 -19.13
CA ASN A 563 -11.23 -5.15 -19.67
C ASN A 563 -12.43 -4.43 -19.03
N ASP A 564 -12.44 -4.21 -17.71
CA ASP A 564 -13.52 -3.53 -17.00
C ASP A 564 -13.66 -2.06 -17.40
N LYS A 565 -12.54 -1.37 -17.63
CA LYS A 565 -12.56 0.07 -17.95
C LYS A 565 -12.91 0.35 -19.41
N PHE A 566 -12.45 -0.50 -20.34
CA PHE A 566 -12.56 -0.23 -21.78
C PHE A 566 -13.42 -1.24 -22.54
N ASP A 567 -14.09 -2.17 -21.84
CA ASP A 567 -14.80 -3.32 -22.42
C ASP A 567 -13.92 -4.12 -23.40
N LEU A 568 -12.59 -4.06 -23.22
CA LEU A 568 -11.63 -4.70 -24.09
C LEU A 568 -11.59 -6.21 -23.90
N ASN A 569 -11.11 -6.87 -24.94
CA ASN A 569 -10.91 -8.30 -24.96
C ASN A 569 -9.41 -8.62 -25.00
N VAL A 570 -8.74 -8.40 -23.87
CA VAL A 570 -7.30 -8.65 -23.76
C VAL A 570 -7.03 -10.15 -23.63
N ASP A 571 -6.50 -10.74 -24.69
CA ASP A 571 -5.96 -12.11 -24.67
C ASP A 571 -4.71 -12.21 -23.79
N ILE A 572 -4.78 -13.04 -22.75
CA ILE A 572 -3.69 -13.28 -21.81
C ILE A 572 -2.46 -13.88 -22.50
N SER A 573 -2.62 -14.68 -23.54
CA SER A 573 -1.49 -15.28 -24.26
C SER A 573 -0.65 -14.22 -24.95
N LYS A 574 -1.30 -13.19 -25.51
CA LYS A 574 -0.65 -12.05 -26.14
C LYS A 574 0.11 -11.18 -25.15
N VAL A 575 -0.36 -11.10 -23.90
CA VAL A 575 0.38 -10.42 -22.84
C VAL A 575 1.64 -11.19 -22.46
N TYR A 576 1.57 -12.52 -22.30
CA TYR A 576 2.77 -13.33 -22.08
C TYR A 576 3.74 -13.32 -23.27
N GLN A 577 3.25 -13.28 -24.50
CA GLN A 577 4.08 -13.17 -25.71
C GLN A 577 4.73 -11.78 -25.88
N SER A 578 4.28 -10.77 -25.13
CA SER A 578 4.82 -9.42 -25.21
C SER A 578 6.20 -9.35 -24.56
N LYS A 579 7.24 -9.42 -25.41
CA LYS A 579 8.65 -9.38 -24.99
C LYS A 579 9.04 -8.15 -24.15
N ASN A 580 8.28 -7.06 -24.24
CA ASN A 580 8.49 -5.84 -23.48
C ASN A 580 7.19 -5.05 -23.33
N LEU A 581 7.18 -4.05 -22.45
CA LEU A 581 6.03 -3.19 -22.23
C LEU A 581 5.60 -2.45 -23.51
N ASN A 582 6.53 -2.06 -24.38
CA ASN A 582 6.18 -1.41 -25.65
C ASN A 582 5.29 -2.31 -26.53
N ASN A 583 5.62 -3.60 -26.65
CA ASN A 583 4.82 -4.56 -27.41
C ASN A 583 3.44 -4.78 -26.76
N LEU A 584 3.39 -4.82 -25.42
CA LEU A 584 2.15 -4.95 -24.67
C LEU A 584 1.23 -3.74 -24.90
N LEU A 585 1.75 -2.53 -24.73
CA LEU A 585 0.98 -1.30 -24.93
C LEU A 585 0.49 -1.17 -26.38
N ASN A 586 1.32 -1.50 -27.37
CA ASN A 586 0.91 -1.50 -28.77
C ASN A 586 -0.19 -2.53 -29.08
N TYR A 587 -0.11 -3.74 -28.49
CA TYR A 587 -1.15 -4.75 -28.62
C TYR A 587 -2.49 -4.24 -28.08
N LEU A 588 -2.48 -3.61 -26.91
CA LEU A 588 -3.67 -3.06 -26.29
C LEU A 588 -4.26 -1.87 -27.06
N GLY A 589 -3.40 -0.99 -27.61
CA GLY A 589 -3.81 0.10 -28.50
C GLY A 589 -4.44 -0.40 -29.80
N ASN A 590 -3.91 -1.49 -30.39
CA ASN A 590 -4.49 -2.11 -31.59
C ASN A 590 -5.86 -2.74 -31.30
N LEU A 591 -6.01 -3.43 -30.16
CA LEU A 591 -7.30 -3.98 -29.72
C LEU A 591 -8.37 -2.89 -29.59
N GLN A 592 -8.00 -1.74 -29.03
CA GLN A 592 -8.89 -0.60 -28.90
C GLN A 592 -9.28 0.01 -30.26
N ALA A 593 -8.37 0.03 -31.22
CA ALA A 593 -8.66 0.47 -32.59
C ALA A 593 -9.61 -0.49 -33.33
N ASP A 594 -9.50 -1.81 -33.07
CA ASP A 594 -10.35 -2.84 -33.68
C ASP A 594 -11.76 -2.93 -33.06
N GLN A 595 -12.00 -2.30 -31.90
CA GLN A 595 -13.29 -2.35 -31.20
C GLN A 595 -14.43 -1.53 -31.82
N GLY A 596 -14.16 -0.76 -32.88
CA GLY A 596 -15.18 0.01 -33.60
C GLY A 596 -16.33 -0.81 -34.22
N SER A 597 -16.39 -2.14 -34.05
CA SER A 597 -17.33 -3.00 -34.79
C SER A 597 -18.15 -4.06 -34.02
N CYS A 598 -18.05 -4.23 -32.69
CA CYS A 598 -18.77 -5.34 -32.03
C CYS A 598 -19.43 -5.01 -30.68
N ASN A 599 -20.61 -4.38 -30.70
CA ASN A 599 -21.54 -4.40 -29.55
C ASN A 599 -22.42 -5.66 -29.65
N HIS A 600 -22.33 -6.58 -28.69
CA HIS A 600 -23.23 -7.74 -28.59
C HIS A 600 -23.99 -7.67 -27.27
N SER A 601 -25.22 -7.16 -27.34
CA SER A 601 -26.20 -7.22 -26.25
C SER A 601 -26.88 -8.59 -26.26
N PHE A 602 -26.69 -9.39 -25.20
CA PHE A 602 -27.43 -10.64 -25.02
C PHE A 602 -28.10 -10.69 -23.64
N HIS A 603 -29.42 -10.59 -23.65
CA HIS A 603 -30.28 -11.04 -22.56
C HIS A 603 -31.01 -12.31 -23.03
N ARG A 604 -30.65 -13.47 -22.50
CA ARG A 604 -31.54 -14.64 -22.51
C ARG A 604 -32.09 -14.86 -21.11
N SER A 605 -33.40 -14.75 -20.95
CA SER A 605 -34.10 -15.23 -19.75
C SER A 605 -34.13 -16.76 -19.76
N CYS A 606 -33.08 -17.44 -19.31
CA CYS A 606 -33.06 -18.90 -19.31
C CYS A 606 -33.82 -19.48 -18.10
N LYS A 607 -35.15 -19.62 -18.24
CA LYS A 607 -35.97 -20.54 -17.42
C LYS A 607 -35.87 -22.00 -17.90
N GLU A 608 -35.00 -22.29 -18.86
CA GLU A 608 -34.80 -23.61 -19.46
C GLU A 608 -33.82 -24.50 -18.68
N LEU A 609 -33.93 -25.81 -18.89
CA LEU A 609 -32.99 -26.80 -18.34
C LEU A 609 -31.67 -26.75 -19.11
N ILE A 610 -30.60 -26.30 -18.46
CA ILE A 610 -29.26 -26.27 -19.05
C ILE A 610 -28.52 -27.53 -18.59
N PRO A 611 -27.85 -28.30 -19.47
CA PRO A 611 -26.98 -29.38 -19.02
C PRO A 611 -25.92 -28.86 -18.04
N VAL A 612 -25.58 -29.63 -17.00
CA VAL A 612 -24.46 -29.25 -16.12
C VAL A 612 -23.19 -29.00 -16.94
N ILE A 613 -22.37 -28.04 -16.53
CA ILE A 613 -21.10 -27.79 -17.22
C ILE A 613 -20.08 -28.86 -16.86
N GLU A 614 -19.03 -28.93 -17.67
CA GLU A 614 -18.08 -30.01 -17.60
C GLU A 614 -17.29 -30.12 -16.27
N PRO A 615 -16.83 -29.02 -15.62
CA PRO A 615 -16.26 -29.10 -14.27
C PRO A 615 -17.21 -29.74 -13.26
N GLN A 616 -18.50 -29.42 -13.34
CA GLN A 616 -19.53 -30.00 -12.47
C GLN A 616 -19.82 -31.46 -12.83
N LYS A 617 -19.82 -31.84 -14.12
CA LYS A 617 -19.95 -33.24 -14.56
C LYS A 617 -18.86 -34.12 -13.95
N LYS A 618 -17.61 -33.64 -13.92
CA LYS A 618 -16.49 -34.36 -13.30
C LYS A 618 -16.78 -34.66 -11.82
N LEU A 619 -17.14 -33.64 -11.04
CA LEU A 619 -17.48 -33.80 -9.61
C LEU A 619 -18.63 -34.80 -9.40
N ILE A 620 -19.68 -34.73 -10.23
CA ILE A 620 -20.81 -35.68 -10.16
C ILE A 620 -20.37 -37.12 -10.44
N ILE A 621 -19.49 -37.33 -11.42
CA ILE A 621 -18.97 -38.66 -11.78
C ILE A 621 -18.10 -39.21 -10.66
N GLU A 622 -17.19 -38.39 -10.10
CA GLU A 622 -16.34 -38.78 -8.99
C GLU A 622 -17.15 -39.10 -7.73
N GLU A 623 -18.18 -38.30 -7.42
CA GLU A 623 -19.12 -38.55 -6.33
C GLU A 623 -19.87 -39.87 -6.56
N HIS A 624 -20.36 -40.15 -7.78
CA HIS A 624 -21.00 -41.42 -8.10
C HIS A 624 -20.06 -42.63 -7.99
N LYS A 625 -18.79 -42.51 -8.42
CA LYS A 625 -17.80 -43.58 -8.31
C LYS A 625 -17.58 -43.93 -6.83
N LEU A 626 -17.40 -42.91 -6.00
CA LEU A 626 -17.18 -43.07 -4.57
C LEU A 626 -18.38 -43.72 -3.85
N MET A 627 -19.61 -43.29 -4.18
CA MET A 627 -20.82 -43.86 -3.57
C MET A 627 -21.02 -45.34 -3.92
N LYS A 628 -20.48 -45.82 -5.06
CA LYS A 628 -20.53 -47.24 -5.43
C LYS A 628 -19.50 -48.09 -4.69
N SER A 629 -18.42 -47.52 -4.17
CA SER A 629 -17.35 -48.24 -3.49
C SER A 629 -17.55 -48.42 -1.98
N ALA A 630 -18.78 -48.25 -1.47
CA ALA A 630 -19.13 -48.34 -0.04
C ALA A 630 -18.32 -47.38 0.85
N PRO A 631 -18.55 -46.06 0.73
CA PRO A 631 -17.76 -45.03 1.42
C PRO A 631 -17.89 -45.08 2.95
N LYS A 632 -16.84 -44.67 3.66
CA LYS A 632 -16.89 -44.31 5.09
C LYS A 632 -17.66 -42.99 5.28
N GLU A 633 -18.13 -42.72 6.49
CA GLU A 633 -18.96 -41.55 6.81
C GLU A 633 -18.28 -40.21 6.47
N LEU A 634 -16.96 -40.08 6.66
CA LEU A 634 -16.17 -38.89 6.28
C LEU A 634 -15.95 -38.74 4.77
N ASP A 635 -16.05 -39.82 3.98
CA ASP A 635 -15.77 -39.79 2.54
C ASP A 635 -16.77 -38.91 1.77
N ILE A 636 -17.93 -38.64 2.38
CA ILE A 636 -19.01 -37.89 1.75
C ILE A 636 -18.71 -36.37 1.76
N HIS A 637 -17.79 -35.91 2.62
CA HIS A 637 -17.33 -34.51 2.63
C HIS A 637 -16.22 -34.21 1.62
N ARG A 638 -15.73 -35.20 0.85
CA ARG A 638 -14.67 -35.03 -0.15
C ARG A 638 -15.01 -34.04 -1.27
N PHE A 639 -16.30 -33.79 -1.50
CA PHE A 639 -16.79 -32.85 -2.52
C PHE A 639 -17.26 -31.53 -1.91
N SER A 640 -16.77 -31.20 -0.72
CA SER A 640 -17.06 -29.96 -0.01
C SER A 640 -15.81 -29.12 0.19
N LEU A 641 -16.01 -27.81 0.27
CA LEU A 641 -15.04 -26.83 0.70
C LEU A 641 -15.40 -26.38 2.12
N LEU A 642 -14.43 -26.33 3.03
CA LEU A 642 -14.62 -25.85 4.39
C LEU A 642 -13.63 -24.72 4.69
N TYR A 643 -14.19 -23.61 5.13
CA TYR A 643 -13.45 -22.43 5.58
C TYR A 643 -13.83 -22.10 7.01
N GLN A 644 -12.85 -21.63 7.77
CA GLN A 644 -13.02 -21.05 9.08
C GLN A 644 -12.69 -19.57 8.99
N LEU A 645 -13.66 -18.72 9.33
CA LEU A 645 -13.51 -17.28 9.43
C LEU A 645 -13.38 -16.93 10.92
N ILE A 646 -12.16 -16.62 11.34
CA ILE A 646 -11.79 -16.30 12.72
C ILE A 646 -11.89 -14.79 12.92
N PHE A 647 -12.88 -14.33 13.68
CA PHE A 647 -13.09 -12.90 13.89
C PHE A 647 -12.27 -12.38 15.07
N ARG A 648 -11.57 -11.26 14.87
CA ARG A 648 -10.74 -10.61 15.91
C ARG A 648 -11.55 -9.76 16.90
N LYS A 649 -12.82 -9.51 16.61
CA LYS A 649 -13.77 -8.75 17.44
C LYS A 649 -15.09 -9.52 17.51
N SER A 650 -15.89 -9.26 18.55
CA SER A 650 -17.25 -9.80 18.62
C SER A 650 -18.07 -9.32 17.41
N ILE A 651 -18.74 -10.27 16.74
CA ILE A 651 -19.65 -9.97 15.63
C ILE A 651 -21.10 -10.12 16.04
N ASN A 652 -21.97 -9.36 15.39
CA ASN A 652 -23.41 -9.53 15.50
C ASN A 652 -23.84 -10.61 14.51
N VAL A 653 -24.10 -11.82 15.01
CA VAL A 653 -24.49 -12.99 14.21
C VAL A 653 -25.75 -12.73 13.38
N SER A 654 -26.71 -11.96 13.91
CA SER A 654 -27.94 -11.58 13.16
C SER A 654 -27.63 -10.67 11.97
N ARG A 655 -26.73 -9.68 12.15
CA ARG A 655 -26.26 -8.84 11.05
C ARG A 655 -25.45 -9.64 10.03
N MET A 656 -24.62 -10.59 10.47
CA MET A 656 -23.88 -11.50 9.59
C MET A 656 -24.83 -12.36 8.74
N LYS A 657 -25.87 -12.92 9.37
CA LYS A 657 -26.94 -13.64 8.67
C LYS A 657 -27.60 -12.78 7.59
N ASN A 658 -27.88 -11.51 7.88
CA ASN A 658 -28.47 -10.60 6.89
C ASN A 658 -27.53 -10.30 5.73
N ALA A 659 -26.24 -10.10 6.01
CA ALA A 659 -25.21 -9.88 4.98
C ALA A 659 -25.06 -11.10 4.05
N ILE A 660 -25.00 -12.31 4.61
CA ILE A 660 -24.94 -13.56 3.83
C ILE A 660 -26.14 -13.67 2.90
N ASN A 661 -27.35 -13.50 3.43
CA ASN A 661 -28.57 -13.61 2.64
C ASN A 661 -28.68 -12.50 1.57
N LEU A 662 -28.18 -11.29 1.84
CA LEU A 662 -28.11 -10.21 0.85
C LEU A 662 -27.21 -10.60 -0.33
N VAL A 663 -25.99 -11.06 -0.06
CA VAL A 663 -25.04 -11.47 -1.10
C VAL A 663 -25.60 -12.65 -1.91
N MET A 664 -26.19 -13.64 -1.24
CA MET A 664 -26.83 -14.76 -1.93
C MET A 664 -27.98 -14.31 -2.84
N SER A 665 -28.81 -13.37 -2.39
CA SER A 665 -29.92 -12.85 -3.19
C SER A 665 -29.50 -12.09 -4.45
N LYS A 666 -28.24 -11.63 -4.50
CA LYS A 666 -27.69 -10.88 -5.63
C LYS A 666 -26.97 -11.76 -6.65
N ASN A 667 -26.78 -13.05 -6.37
CA ASN A 667 -25.95 -13.94 -7.19
C ASN A 667 -26.74 -15.17 -7.67
N GLU A 668 -26.88 -15.32 -9.00
CA GLU A 668 -27.70 -16.37 -9.63
C GLU A 668 -27.33 -17.79 -9.22
N ILE A 669 -26.06 -18.08 -8.92
CA ILE A 669 -25.58 -19.43 -8.59
C ILE A 669 -26.33 -20.04 -7.39
N PHE A 670 -26.82 -19.22 -6.46
CA PHE A 670 -27.57 -19.67 -5.29
C PHE A 670 -29.05 -19.97 -5.57
N TYR A 671 -29.54 -19.66 -6.78
CA TYR A 671 -30.87 -20.02 -7.28
C TYR A 671 -30.83 -21.32 -8.10
N VAL A 672 -29.63 -21.88 -8.34
CA VAL A 672 -29.44 -23.07 -9.17
C VAL A 672 -29.82 -24.33 -8.43
N ARG A 673 -30.66 -25.16 -9.05
CA ARG A 673 -30.96 -26.52 -8.63
C ARG A 673 -30.47 -27.53 -9.66
N PHE A 674 -29.85 -28.61 -9.17
CA PHE A 674 -29.43 -29.73 -9.99
C PHE A 674 -30.56 -30.77 -10.07
N LEU A 675 -30.89 -31.19 -11.30
CA LEU A 675 -31.98 -32.10 -11.58
C LEU A 675 -31.47 -33.29 -12.39
N LYS A 676 -31.71 -34.50 -11.89
CA LYS A 676 -31.43 -35.73 -12.60
C LYS A 676 -32.58 -36.07 -13.57
N LYS A 677 -32.27 -36.23 -14.86
CA LYS A 677 -33.19 -36.78 -15.87
C LYS A 677 -32.50 -37.92 -16.60
N GLY A 678 -32.95 -39.16 -16.33
CA GLY A 678 -32.28 -40.37 -16.79
C GLY A 678 -30.84 -40.46 -16.24
N ASN A 679 -29.87 -40.66 -17.14
CA ASN A 679 -28.44 -40.75 -16.79
C ASN A 679 -27.70 -39.39 -16.88
N ARG A 680 -28.42 -38.27 -16.97
CA ARG A 680 -27.83 -36.93 -17.11
C ARG A 680 -28.35 -35.97 -16.03
N TYR A 681 -27.49 -35.03 -15.66
CA TYR A 681 -27.82 -33.93 -14.75
C TYR A 681 -27.98 -32.62 -15.52
N PHE A 682 -28.91 -31.79 -15.04
CA PHE A 682 -29.24 -30.49 -15.59
C PHE A 682 -29.28 -29.47 -14.46
N MET A 683 -28.95 -28.22 -14.76
CA MET A 683 -29.15 -27.05 -13.93
C MET A 683 -30.45 -26.36 -14.31
N LYS A 684 -31.15 -25.83 -13.32
CA LYS A 684 -32.33 -24.98 -13.50
C LYS A 684 -32.28 -23.84 -12.47
N LEU A 685 -32.53 -22.61 -12.92
CA LEU A 685 -32.80 -21.48 -12.02
C LEU A 685 -34.22 -21.61 -11.45
N ASP A 686 -34.33 -21.67 -10.13
CA ASP A 686 -35.61 -21.54 -9.42
C ASP A 686 -35.91 -20.03 -9.18
N ASP A 687 -37.18 -19.68 -8.91
CA ASP A 687 -37.57 -18.27 -8.69
C ASP A 687 -37.09 -17.74 -7.31
N GLU A 688 -36.75 -18.63 -6.37
CA GLU A 688 -36.29 -18.28 -5.02
C GLU A 688 -35.04 -19.09 -4.64
N TYR A 689 -34.05 -18.41 -4.05
CA TYR A 689 -32.90 -19.04 -3.39
C TYR A 689 -33.28 -19.53 -1.99
N HIS A 690 -32.53 -20.52 -1.47
CA HIS A 690 -32.70 -20.98 -0.10
C HIS A 690 -32.06 -19.99 0.87
N ARG A 691 -32.88 -19.30 1.68
CA ARG A 691 -32.37 -18.43 2.76
C ARG A 691 -31.72 -19.28 3.84
N ILE A 692 -30.51 -18.90 4.25
CA ILE A 692 -29.72 -19.68 5.21
C ILE A 692 -29.89 -19.12 6.63
N GLU A 693 -29.97 -20.05 7.57
CA GLU A 693 -29.79 -19.82 9.01
C GLU A 693 -28.34 -20.13 9.41
N ILE A 694 -27.80 -19.34 10.34
CA ILE A 694 -26.50 -19.64 10.97
C ILE A 694 -26.77 -20.59 12.14
N LYS A 695 -26.27 -21.83 12.06
CA LYS A 695 -26.39 -22.80 13.16
C LYS A 695 -25.39 -22.44 14.25
N THR A 696 -25.76 -22.58 15.52
CA THR A 696 -24.81 -22.43 16.64
C THR A 696 -24.39 -23.79 17.16
N LYS A 697 -23.08 -24.06 17.18
CA LYS A 697 -22.48 -25.26 17.78
C LYS A 697 -21.24 -24.86 18.58
N ARG A 698 -20.71 -25.76 19.41
CA ARG A 698 -19.53 -25.51 20.23
C ARG A 698 -18.48 -26.57 19.98
N LYS A 699 -17.20 -26.18 20.07
CA LYS A 699 -16.01 -27.02 19.83
C LYS A 699 -15.87 -27.49 18.39
N GLN A 700 -14.71 -27.20 17.80
CA GLN A 700 -14.35 -27.57 16.43
C GLN A 700 -14.56 -29.07 16.11
N GLU A 701 -14.14 -29.98 16.99
CA GLU A 701 -14.29 -31.44 16.79
C GLU A 701 -15.76 -31.86 16.62
N HIS A 702 -16.66 -31.23 17.38
CA HIS A 702 -18.08 -31.51 17.31
C HIS A 702 -18.73 -30.88 16.05
N ILE A 703 -18.20 -29.75 15.60
CA ILE A 703 -18.62 -29.12 14.34
C ILE A 703 -18.24 -30.02 13.16
N LEU A 704 -16.99 -30.44 13.08
CA LEU A 704 -16.46 -31.28 11.99
C LEU A 704 -17.16 -32.64 11.92
N SER A 705 -17.45 -33.26 13.07
CA SER A 705 -18.17 -34.56 13.14
C SER A 705 -19.68 -34.47 12.86
N ASN A 706 -20.26 -33.26 12.76
CA ASN A 706 -21.69 -33.06 12.54
C ASN A 706 -21.98 -32.08 11.41
N LEU A 707 -21.12 -32.04 10.40
CA LEU A 707 -21.37 -31.30 9.16
C LEU A 707 -22.55 -31.91 8.41
N SER A 708 -23.33 -31.06 7.73
CA SER A 708 -24.48 -31.55 6.95
C SER A 708 -24.01 -32.30 5.71
N MET A 709 -24.71 -33.38 5.39
CA MET A 709 -24.51 -34.09 4.13
C MET A 709 -25.29 -33.41 3.01
N PHE A 710 -24.60 -32.89 2.00
CA PHE A 710 -25.22 -32.23 0.85
C PHE A 710 -25.56 -33.23 -0.28
N SER A 711 -26.84 -33.37 -0.60
CA SER A 711 -27.29 -34.12 -1.79
C SER A 711 -27.56 -33.18 -2.95
N LEU A 712 -27.25 -33.62 -4.18
CA LEU A 712 -27.56 -32.87 -5.40
C LEU A 712 -29.06 -32.63 -5.61
N ASP A 713 -29.91 -33.47 -5.02
CA ASP A 713 -31.37 -33.38 -5.15
C ASP A 713 -32.00 -32.40 -4.14
N ARG A 714 -31.21 -31.82 -3.22
CA ARG A 714 -31.65 -30.84 -2.22
C ARG A 714 -31.23 -29.42 -2.61
N LYS A 715 -31.93 -28.42 -2.05
CA LYS A 715 -31.61 -27.00 -2.27
C LYS A 715 -30.45 -26.53 -1.40
N GLU A 716 -30.26 -27.15 -0.25
CA GLU A 716 -29.23 -26.79 0.72
C GLU A 716 -27.89 -27.40 0.29
N MET A 717 -26.98 -26.56 -0.23
CA MET A 717 -25.63 -26.94 -0.65
C MET A 717 -24.55 -26.06 -0.02
N ILE A 718 -24.94 -25.24 0.95
CA ILE A 718 -24.09 -24.34 1.71
C ILE A 718 -24.67 -24.23 3.12
N GLU A 719 -23.80 -24.27 4.12
CA GLU A 719 -24.18 -24.03 5.51
C GLU A 719 -23.16 -23.16 6.22
N PHE A 720 -23.66 -22.40 7.21
CA PHE A 720 -22.87 -21.56 8.08
C PHE A 720 -23.06 -22.03 9.52
N ILE A 721 -21.95 -22.23 10.23
CA ILE A 721 -21.96 -22.67 11.63
C ILE A 721 -21.14 -21.68 12.45
N TRP A 722 -21.78 -21.03 13.42
CA TRP A 722 -21.13 -20.15 14.38
C TRP A 722 -20.68 -20.95 15.61
N ASP A 723 -19.42 -20.77 15.98
CA ASP A 723 -18.84 -21.30 17.22
C ASP A 723 -18.70 -20.18 18.26
N ASP A 724 -19.57 -20.22 19.27
CA ASP A 724 -19.58 -19.25 20.37
C ASP A 724 -18.27 -19.28 21.19
N ASP A 725 -17.65 -20.46 21.33
CA ASP A 725 -16.48 -20.62 22.20
C ASP A 725 -15.22 -20.00 21.56
N THR A 726 -15.12 -20.07 20.23
CA THR A 726 -13.96 -19.60 19.46
C THR A 726 -14.21 -18.33 18.66
N SER A 727 -15.44 -17.78 18.68
CA SER A 727 -15.85 -16.62 17.86
C SER A 727 -15.54 -16.80 16.37
N CYS A 728 -15.75 -18.01 15.86
CA CYS A 728 -15.45 -18.40 14.48
C CYS A 728 -16.74 -18.69 13.72
N LEU A 729 -16.79 -18.29 12.44
CA LEU A 729 -17.81 -18.73 11.50
C LEU A 729 -17.23 -19.78 10.56
N TYR A 730 -17.77 -20.97 10.59
CA TYR A 730 -17.45 -22.03 9.63
C TYR A 730 -18.38 -21.92 8.42
N LEU A 731 -17.78 -21.94 7.23
CA LEU A 731 -18.44 -21.93 5.94
C LEU A 731 -18.19 -23.27 5.26
N HIS A 732 -19.24 -24.08 5.11
CA HIS A 732 -19.19 -25.39 4.47
C HIS A 732 -20.03 -25.35 3.19
N ILE A 733 -19.39 -25.61 2.04
CA ILE A 733 -19.98 -25.44 0.70
C ILE A 733 -19.79 -26.72 -0.09
N LYS A 734 -20.80 -27.17 -0.85
CA LYS A 734 -20.60 -28.21 -1.88
C LYS A 734 -19.81 -27.63 -3.05
N HIS A 735 -18.65 -28.19 -3.36
CA HIS A 735 -17.68 -27.66 -4.34
C HIS A 735 -18.26 -27.51 -5.76
N ILE A 736 -19.36 -28.22 -6.08
CA ILE A 736 -20.07 -28.08 -7.36
C ILE A 736 -20.66 -26.68 -7.61
N LEU A 737 -20.90 -25.90 -6.55
CA LEU A 737 -21.41 -24.53 -6.64
C LEU A 737 -20.30 -23.51 -6.90
N LEU A 738 -19.24 -23.56 -6.09
CA LEU A 738 -18.20 -22.53 -6.05
C LEU A 738 -16.81 -23.19 -6.15
N ASP A 739 -15.97 -22.66 -7.03
CA ASP A 739 -14.54 -22.89 -7.00
C ASP A 739 -13.83 -22.01 -5.95
N TYR A 740 -12.54 -22.26 -5.72
CA TYR A 740 -11.75 -21.53 -4.71
C TYR A 740 -11.80 -20.00 -4.92
N ILE A 741 -11.67 -19.57 -6.17
CA ILE A 741 -11.75 -18.16 -6.62
C ILE A 741 -13.12 -17.57 -6.26
N SER A 742 -14.22 -18.28 -6.54
CA SER A 742 -15.57 -17.84 -6.19
C SER A 742 -15.80 -17.77 -4.69
N VAL A 743 -15.24 -18.69 -3.90
CA VAL A 743 -15.43 -18.65 -2.44
C VAL A 743 -14.81 -17.40 -1.86
N GLN A 744 -13.63 -17.01 -2.32
CA GLN A 744 -12.99 -15.78 -1.87
C GLN A 744 -13.85 -14.55 -2.24
N TYR A 745 -14.34 -14.45 -3.48
CA TYR A 745 -15.23 -13.36 -3.87
C TYR A 745 -16.52 -13.31 -3.03
N PHE A 746 -17.05 -14.48 -2.70
CA PHE A 746 -18.26 -14.61 -1.91
C PHE A 746 -18.03 -14.17 -0.47
N ILE A 747 -16.90 -14.55 0.15
CA ILE A 747 -16.54 -14.10 1.50
C ILE A 747 -16.33 -12.57 1.49
N ASP A 748 -15.63 -12.02 0.50
CA ASP A 748 -15.40 -10.59 0.39
C ASP A 748 -16.69 -9.78 0.30
N ASP A 749 -17.65 -10.23 -0.52
CA ASP A 749 -18.96 -9.59 -0.62
C ASP A 749 -19.73 -9.68 0.70
N ILE A 750 -19.67 -10.82 1.41
CA ILE A 750 -20.31 -10.97 2.74
C ILE A 750 -19.73 -9.96 3.71
N LEU A 751 -18.41 -9.83 3.74
CA LEU A 751 -17.71 -8.93 4.62
C LEU A 751 -17.98 -7.45 4.27
N LYS A 752 -18.00 -7.09 2.97
CA LYS A 752 -18.43 -5.76 2.51
C LYS A 752 -19.86 -5.45 2.96
N ALA A 753 -20.82 -6.33 2.67
CA ALA A 753 -22.21 -6.19 3.09
C ALA A 753 -22.36 -6.09 4.62
N TYR A 754 -21.52 -6.81 5.38
CA TYR A 754 -21.54 -6.74 6.83
C TYR A 754 -20.98 -5.41 7.35
N TYR A 755 -19.84 -4.92 6.86
CA TYR A 755 -19.14 -3.75 7.43
C TYR A 755 -19.52 -2.39 6.79
N HIS A 756 -19.88 -2.35 5.52
CA HIS A 756 -20.11 -1.11 4.75
C HIS A 756 -21.49 -1.16 4.08
N THR A 757 -22.41 -0.29 4.53
CA THR A 757 -23.74 0.16 4.02
C THR A 757 -24.56 -0.58 2.92
N GLY A 758 -24.19 -1.76 2.42
CA GLY A 758 -24.98 -2.61 1.53
C GLY A 758 -24.73 -2.48 0.03
N GLU A 759 -23.82 -1.59 -0.42
CA GLU A 759 -23.46 -1.50 -1.85
C GLU A 759 -22.53 -2.64 -2.25
N LEU A 760 -23.05 -3.55 -3.07
CA LEU A 760 -22.34 -4.69 -3.63
C LEU A 760 -22.05 -4.42 -5.12
N PRO A 761 -20.90 -4.88 -5.65
CA PRO A 761 -20.58 -4.73 -7.06
C PRO A 761 -21.65 -5.43 -7.92
N GLU A 762 -22.07 -4.77 -9.01
CA GLU A 762 -22.99 -5.38 -9.98
C GLU A 762 -22.24 -6.44 -10.79
N ARG A 763 -22.74 -7.68 -10.79
CA ARG A 763 -22.08 -8.82 -11.46
C ARG A 763 -22.99 -9.42 -12.51
N LYS A 764 -22.40 -9.86 -13.63
CA LYS A 764 -23.12 -10.70 -14.61
C LYS A 764 -23.47 -12.05 -13.97
N GLY A 765 -24.62 -12.58 -14.36
CA GLY A 765 -25.11 -13.86 -13.88
C GLY A 765 -24.32 -15.07 -14.39
N PHE A 766 -24.24 -16.14 -13.60
CA PHE A 766 -23.59 -17.40 -14.00
C PHE A 766 -24.22 -17.99 -15.28
N PHE A 767 -25.54 -17.89 -15.46
CA PHE A 767 -26.20 -18.37 -16.66
C PHE A 767 -25.92 -17.48 -17.88
N SER A 768 -25.76 -16.17 -17.64
CA SER A 768 -25.34 -15.23 -18.68
C SER A 768 -23.95 -15.60 -19.21
N TYR A 769 -23.00 -15.91 -18.31
CA TYR A 769 -21.67 -16.41 -18.69
C TYR A 769 -21.74 -17.68 -19.54
N LEU A 770 -22.59 -18.65 -19.18
CA LEU A 770 -22.74 -19.88 -19.96
C LEU A 770 -23.26 -19.64 -21.38
N SER A 771 -24.16 -18.67 -21.56
CA SER A 771 -24.66 -18.32 -22.89
C SER A 771 -23.55 -17.73 -23.76
N MET A 772 -22.71 -16.85 -23.20
CA MET A 772 -21.58 -16.24 -23.90
C MET A 772 -20.49 -17.27 -24.26
N ARG A 773 -20.28 -18.27 -23.41
CA ARG A 773 -19.30 -19.34 -23.63
C ARG A 773 -19.68 -20.27 -24.78
N ASN A 774 -20.97 -20.59 -24.95
CA ASN A 774 -21.42 -21.54 -25.98
C ASN A 774 -21.31 -20.99 -27.42
N ASP A 775 -21.26 -19.65 -27.59
CA ASP A 775 -21.16 -19.01 -28.90
C ASP A 775 -19.72 -18.90 -29.43
N MET A 776 -18.71 -19.28 -28.63
CA MET A 776 -17.28 -19.14 -28.97
C MET A 776 -16.66 -20.50 -29.34
N ASN A 777 -16.15 -20.60 -30.57
CA ASN A 777 -15.24 -21.61 -31.17
C ASN A 777 -14.92 -22.90 -30.38
N ALA A 778 -15.94 -23.66 -29.95
CA ALA A 778 -15.73 -24.99 -29.37
C ALA A 778 -15.06 -25.96 -30.36
N GLU A 779 -15.17 -25.72 -31.67
CA GLU A 779 -14.59 -26.56 -32.72
C GLU A 779 -13.06 -26.48 -32.78
N THR A 780 -12.47 -25.28 -32.69
CA THR A 780 -11.00 -25.10 -32.77
C THR A 780 -10.30 -25.71 -31.56
N GLY A 781 -10.85 -25.54 -30.37
CA GLY A 781 -10.33 -26.20 -29.16
C GLY A 781 -10.43 -27.72 -29.23
N ILE A 782 -11.52 -28.25 -29.77
CA ILE A 782 -11.68 -29.70 -29.98
C ILE A 782 -10.63 -30.23 -30.96
N GLU A 783 -10.34 -29.52 -32.05
CA GLU A 783 -9.32 -29.91 -33.02
C GLU A 783 -7.91 -29.91 -32.41
N TYR A 784 -7.55 -28.84 -31.70
CA TYR A 784 -6.29 -28.75 -30.96
C TYR A 784 -6.09 -29.96 -30.05
N TRP A 785 -7.09 -30.28 -29.22
CA TRP A 785 -6.98 -31.39 -28.28
C TRP A 785 -6.99 -32.76 -28.97
N LYS A 786 -7.73 -32.93 -30.07
CA LYS A 786 -7.67 -34.16 -30.88
C LYS A 786 -6.26 -34.39 -31.41
N GLU A 787 -5.62 -33.35 -31.93
CA GLU A 787 -4.25 -33.43 -32.44
C GLU A 787 -3.25 -33.71 -31.32
N LYS A 788 -3.32 -32.94 -30.23
CA LYS A 788 -2.43 -33.07 -29.07
C LYS A 788 -2.51 -34.45 -28.40
N MET A 789 -3.71 -35.02 -28.32
CA MET A 789 -3.92 -36.33 -27.71
C MET A 789 -3.66 -37.51 -28.65
N LYS A 790 -3.51 -37.29 -29.97
CA LYS A 790 -3.32 -38.35 -30.97
C LYS A 790 -2.09 -39.22 -30.72
N ASN A 791 -0.99 -38.60 -30.28
CA ASN A 791 0.29 -39.27 -30.03
C ASN A 791 0.72 -39.13 -28.55
N LYS A 792 -0.23 -39.13 -27.62
CA LYS A 792 0.10 -38.99 -26.19
C LYS A 792 1.11 -40.06 -25.73
N PRO A 793 2.00 -39.74 -24.77
CA PRO A 793 2.86 -40.74 -24.18
C PRO A 793 2.06 -41.70 -23.28
N ALA A 794 2.72 -42.75 -22.79
CA ALA A 794 2.21 -43.51 -21.66
C ALA A 794 2.03 -42.60 -20.43
N ARG A 795 1.17 -42.99 -19.49
CA ARG A 795 0.98 -42.22 -18.25
C ARG A 795 2.30 -42.03 -17.53
N THR A 796 2.46 -40.85 -16.94
CA THR A 796 3.61 -40.60 -16.09
C THR A 796 3.39 -41.30 -14.77
N CYS A 797 4.30 -42.21 -14.41
CA CYS A 797 4.25 -42.90 -13.13
C CYS A 797 5.60 -42.75 -12.43
N ILE A 798 5.59 -42.13 -11.24
CA ILE A 798 6.75 -42.09 -10.36
C ILE A 798 6.98 -43.49 -9.81
N LEU A 799 8.21 -44.00 -9.91
CA LEU A 799 8.57 -45.33 -9.42
C LEU A 799 8.30 -45.45 -7.91
N ALA A 800 7.47 -46.43 -7.54
CA ALA A 800 7.11 -46.71 -6.15
C ALA A 800 8.34 -47.17 -5.34
N ASP A 801 8.45 -46.70 -4.10
CA ASP A 801 9.45 -47.15 -3.12
C ASP A 801 8.83 -47.93 -1.95
N SER A 802 7.50 -48.07 -1.96
CA SER A 802 6.69 -48.86 -1.04
C SER A 802 5.71 -49.74 -1.82
N TYR A 803 5.30 -50.86 -1.24
CA TYR A 803 4.33 -51.79 -1.84
C TYR A 803 3.35 -52.26 -0.75
N GLY A 804 2.23 -51.56 -0.63
CA GLY A 804 1.15 -51.83 0.33
C GLY A 804 -0.23 -51.56 -0.26
N GLU A 805 -1.27 -51.68 0.56
CA GLU A 805 -2.63 -51.32 0.15
C GLU A 805 -2.75 -49.82 -0.12
N ASN A 806 -3.54 -49.47 -1.14
CA ASN A 806 -3.78 -48.08 -1.52
C ASN A 806 -4.51 -47.36 -0.39
N HIS A 807 -3.79 -46.45 0.26
CA HIS A 807 -4.31 -45.42 1.14
C HIS A 807 -3.50 -44.16 0.87
N PHE A 808 -4.13 -42.99 1.02
CA PHE A 808 -3.50 -41.73 0.67
C PHE A 808 -3.17 -40.95 1.94
N ASP A 809 -2.10 -40.15 1.86
CA ASP A 809 -1.62 -39.32 2.94
C ASP A 809 -1.10 -37.98 2.42
N VAL A 810 -1.02 -36.98 3.31
CA VAL A 810 -0.67 -35.61 2.98
C VAL A 810 0.50 -35.11 3.81
N ILE A 811 1.52 -34.58 3.13
CA ILE A 811 2.58 -33.81 3.75
C ILE A 811 2.43 -32.35 3.36
N THR A 812 2.30 -31.48 4.36
CA THR A 812 2.35 -30.03 4.17
C THR A 812 3.68 -29.50 4.68
N THR A 813 4.35 -28.68 3.87
CA THR A 813 5.60 -28.02 4.26
C THR A 813 5.64 -26.58 3.76
N ASN A 814 6.39 -25.72 4.43
CA ASN A 814 6.59 -24.35 3.98
C ASN A 814 7.87 -24.26 3.14
N CYS A 815 7.78 -23.60 2.00
CA CYS A 815 8.93 -23.16 1.23
C CYS A 815 9.74 -22.18 2.09
N THR A 816 11.03 -22.45 2.24
CA THR A 816 11.94 -21.53 2.94
C THR A 816 12.10 -20.24 2.15
N THR A 817 12.33 -19.12 2.83
CA THR A 817 12.56 -17.81 2.19
C THR A 817 13.64 -17.86 1.11
N GLU A 818 14.74 -18.59 1.35
CA GLU A 818 15.84 -18.76 0.39
C GLU A 818 15.37 -19.36 -0.96
N ILE A 819 14.57 -20.43 -0.91
CA ILE A 819 14.02 -21.09 -2.11
C ILE A 819 13.00 -20.20 -2.82
N TYR A 820 12.18 -19.46 -2.06
CA TYR A 820 11.20 -18.54 -2.63
C TYR A 820 11.87 -17.35 -3.34
N GLU A 821 12.94 -16.78 -2.78
CA GLU A 821 13.73 -15.76 -3.46
C GLU A 821 14.44 -16.33 -4.70
N CYS A 822 14.96 -17.56 -4.65
CA CYS A 822 15.52 -18.21 -5.85
C CYS A 822 14.48 -18.35 -6.98
N LEU A 823 13.23 -18.68 -6.63
CA LEU A 823 12.13 -18.75 -7.61
C LEU A 823 11.86 -17.37 -8.24
N LYS A 824 11.84 -16.30 -7.43
CA LYS A 824 11.66 -14.92 -7.91
C LYS A 824 12.81 -14.48 -8.82
N ASP A 825 14.04 -14.70 -8.39
CA ASP A 825 15.24 -14.36 -9.16
C ASP A 825 15.28 -15.10 -10.50
N ALA A 826 14.95 -16.40 -10.49
CA ALA A 826 14.88 -17.21 -11.70
C ALA A 826 13.76 -16.72 -12.64
N ALA A 827 12.59 -16.38 -12.11
CA ALA A 827 11.47 -15.85 -12.87
C ALA A 827 11.84 -14.51 -13.54
N ALA A 828 12.43 -13.58 -12.78
CA ALA A 828 12.89 -12.29 -13.28
C ALA A 828 13.99 -12.43 -14.34
N LYS A 829 15.01 -13.26 -14.07
CA LYS A 829 16.15 -13.50 -14.97
C LYS A 829 15.73 -14.10 -16.32
N HIS A 830 14.67 -14.90 -16.32
CA HIS A 830 14.16 -15.56 -17.52
C HIS A 830 12.91 -14.89 -18.10
N ALA A 831 12.52 -13.70 -17.59
CA ALA A 831 11.34 -12.95 -18.01
C ALA A 831 10.06 -13.79 -18.05
N THR A 832 9.86 -14.63 -17.02
CA THR A 832 8.73 -15.58 -16.91
C THR A 832 8.11 -15.53 -15.51
N SER A 833 7.12 -16.39 -15.23
CA SER A 833 6.44 -16.44 -13.94
C SER A 833 7.04 -17.45 -12.95
N ILE A 834 6.86 -17.21 -11.64
CA ILE A 834 7.21 -18.18 -10.57
C ILE A 834 6.53 -19.53 -10.81
N PHE A 835 5.27 -19.52 -11.29
CA PHE A 835 4.53 -20.72 -11.67
C PHE A 835 5.28 -21.55 -12.72
N VAL A 836 5.76 -20.91 -13.80
CA VAL A 836 6.52 -21.59 -14.87
C VAL A 836 7.83 -22.16 -14.33
N VAL A 837 8.56 -21.39 -13.52
CA VAL A 837 9.83 -21.85 -12.92
C VAL A 837 9.60 -23.07 -12.02
N LEU A 838 8.63 -22.99 -11.12
CA LEU A 838 8.33 -24.05 -10.17
C LEU A 838 7.80 -25.31 -10.87
N LEU A 839 6.89 -25.15 -11.83
CA LEU A 839 6.39 -26.27 -12.64
C LEU A 839 7.53 -26.93 -13.44
N SER A 840 8.44 -26.15 -14.00
CA SER A 840 9.60 -26.67 -14.73
C SER A 840 10.55 -27.46 -13.83
N ALA A 841 10.82 -26.95 -12.62
CA ALA A 841 11.61 -27.65 -11.62
C ALA A 841 10.92 -28.94 -11.17
N PHE A 842 9.61 -28.90 -10.93
CA PHE A 842 8.81 -30.07 -10.60
C PHE A 842 8.86 -31.13 -11.71
N LEU A 843 8.63 -30.75 -12.97
CA LEU A 843 8.68 -31.64 -14.12
C LEU A 843 10.04 -32.31 -14.29
N LYS A 844 11.14 -31.60 -14.03
CA LYS A 844 12.49 -32.19 -14.02
C LYS A 844 12.63 -33.29 -12.98
N VAL A 845 12.19 -33.04 -11.75
CA VAL A 845 12.24 -34.08 -10.70
C VAL A 845 11.33 -35.25 -11.08
N VAL A 846 10.12 -34.99 -11.57
CA VAL A 846 9.21 -36.06 -12.02
C VAL A 846 9.83 -36.90 -13.14
N SER A 847 10.51 -36.28 -14.11
CA SER A 847 11.20 -37.00 -15.19
C SER A 847 12.30 -37.91 -14.67
N GLU A 848 13.11 -37.44 -13.71
CA GLU A 848 14.18 -38.23 -13.09
C GLU A 848 13.63 -39.43 -12.32
N TYR A 849 12.52 -39.23 -11.61
CA TYR A 849 11.90 -40.24 -10.75
C TYR A 849 11.01 -41.24 -11.51
N SER A 850 10.44 -40.83 -12.65
CA SER A 850 9.67 -41.72 -13.54
C SER A 850 10.55 -42.42 -14.58
N ARG A 851 11.75 -41.89 -14.85
CA ARG A 851 12.63 -42.27 -15.97
C ARG A 851 11.94 -42.12 -17.34
N GLN A 852 10.97 -41.22 -17.43
CA GLN A 852 10.25 -40.92 -18.68
C GLN A 852 10.76 -39.60 -19.25
N GLU A 853 11.09 -39.61 -20.54
CA GLU A 853 11.53 -38.42 -21.27
C GLU A 853 10.37 -37.53 -21.69
N THR A 854 9.18 -38.09 -21.92
CA THR A 854 7.97 -37.31 -22.22
C THR A 854 6.94 -37.58 -21.14
N LEU A 855 6.54 -36.53 -20.44
CA LEU A 855 5.62 -36.57 -19.32
C LEU A 855 4.21 -36.19 -19.78
N LEU A 856 3.22 -36.92 -19.28
CA LEU A 856 1.80 -36.58 -19.28
C LEU A 856 1.34 -36.44 -17.82
N ILE A 857 1.05 -35.22 -17.38
CA ILE A 857 0.52 -34.92 -16.04
C ILE A 857 -0.76 -34.09 -16.13
N GLY A 858 -1.56 -34.05 -15.07
CA GLY A 858 -2.69 -33.13 -14.97
C GLY A 858 -2.30 -31.80 -14.37
N CYS A 859 -2.73 -30.69 -14.96
CA CYS A 859 -2.56 -29.35 -14.40
C CYS A 859 -3.92 -28.71 -14.14
N TYR A 860 -4.05 -28.08 -12.97
CA TYR A 860 -5.25 -27.32 -12.61
C TYR A 860 -5.17 -25.92 -13.19
N PHE A 861 -6.25 -25.50 -13.86
CA PHE A 861 -6.41 -24.17 -14.42
C PHE A 861 -7.70 -23.54 -13.88
N PRO A 862 -7.74 -22.20 -13.70
CA PRO A 862 -8.95 -21.50 -13.26
C PRO A 862 -10.19 -21.81 -14.10
N GLY A 863 -10.04 -22.08 -15.40
CA GLY A 863 -11.15 -22.42 -16.31
C GLY A 863 -12.12 -21.25 -16.55
N ARG A 864 -11.68 -20.03 -16.21
CA ARG A 864 -12.41 -18.78 -16.34
C ARG A 864 -11.98 -18.10 -17.62
N ASN A 865 -12.96 -17.76 -18.46
CA ASN A 865 -12.72 -16.91 -19.61
C ASN A 865 -12.81 -15.44 -19.16
N TYR A 866 -11.64 -14.85 -18.88
CA TYR A 866 -11.52 -13.48 -18.36
C TYR A 866 -12.04 -12.39 -19.30
N ARG A 867 -12.41 -12.73 -20.54
CA ARG A 867 -13.19 -11.86 -21.44
C ARG A 867 -14.55 -11.48 -20.84
N TYR A 868 -15.08 -12.33 -19.96
CA TYR A 868 -16.45 -12.21 -19.45
C TYR A 868 -16.56 -12.35 -17.93
N ASP A 869 -15.44 -12.58 -17.23
CA ASP A 869 -15.44 -12.84 -15.79
C ASP A 869 -15.33 -11.54 -14.97
N ASN A 870 -16.48 -10.90 -14.76
CA ASN A 870 -16.59 -9.72 -13.90
C ASN A 870 -16.95 -10.14 -12.46
N GLY A 871 -16.10 -10.98 -11.87
CA GLY A 871 -16.29 -11.53 -10.52
C GLY A 871 -17.42 -12.57 -10.41
N ILE A 872 -17.68 -13.38 -11.44
CA ILE A 872 -18.83 -14.28 -11.44
C ILE A 872 -18.61 -15.44 -10.45
N LEU A 873 -19.64 -15.75 -9.65
CA LEU A 873 -19.64 -16.87 -8.71
C LEU A 873 -20.07 -18.16 -9.42
N GLY A 874 -19.28 -19.23 -9.29
CA GLY A 874 -19.53 -20.52 -9.95
C GLY A 874 -18.38 -21.53 -9.84
N MET A 875 -18.57 -22.72 -10.41
CA MET A 875 -17.53 -23.75 -10.50
C MET A 875 -16.89 -23.75 -11.89
N PHE A 876 -15.69 -23.20 -12.02
CA PHE A 876 -15.01 -23.05 -13.31
C PHE A 876 -13.76 -23.90 -13.47
N THR A 877 -13.09 -24.24 -12.37
CA THR A 877 -11.80 -24.94 -12.36
C THR A 877 -11.78 -26.15 -13.27
N ASN A 878 -10.81 -26.17 -14.20
CA ASN A 878 -10.61 -27.25 -15.14
C ASN A 878 -9.28 -27.96 -14.85
N VAL A 879 -9.20 -29.26 -15.17
CA VAL A 879 -7.96 -30.03 -15.03
C VAL A 879 -7.62 -30.59 -16.40
N LEU A 880 -6.50 -30.15 -16.96
CA LEU A 880 -6.12 -30.42 -18.35
C LEU A 880 -4.77 -31.13 -18.43
N PRO A 881 -4.58 -32.01 -19.43
CA PRO A 881 -3.33 -32.72 -19.60
C PRO A 881 -2.23 -31.79 -20.12
N LEU A 882 -1.10 -31.79 -19.42
CA LEU A 882 0.16 -31.18 -19.83
C LEU A 882 1.06 -32.29 -20.41
N ILE A 883 1.41 -32.18 -21.69
CA ILE A 883 2.32 -33.13 -22.36
C ILE A 883 3.63 -32.41 -22.64
N ILE A 884 4.72 -32.84 -22.02
CA ILE A 884 6.00 -32.16 -22.17
C ILE A 884 7.16 -33.13 -22.30
N ASN A 885 7.97 -32.91 -23.33
CA ASN A 885 9.20 -33.65 -23.54
C ASN A 885 10.38 -32.92 -22.86
N MET A 886 11.12 -33.68 -22.06
CA MET A 886 12.18 -33.26 -21.14
C MET A 886 13.60 -33.51 -21.69
N THR A 887 13.74 -33.92 -22.95
CA THR A 887 15.05 -34.23 -23.56
C THR A 887 15.97 -33.01 -23.66
N ASN A 888 17.28 -33.28 -23.54
CA ASN A 888 18.39 -32.34 -23.30
C ASN A 888 18.29 -30.98 -24.03
N GLY A 889 17.98 -29.95 -23.25
CA GLY A 889 18.14 -28.54 -23.59
C GLY A 889 18.65 -27.76 -22.38
N LYS A 890 19.15 -26.53 -22.59
CA LYS A 890 19.49 -25.64 -21.46
C LYS A 890 18.23 -25.33 -20.65
N ASP A 891 18.38 -25.03 -19.35
CA ASP A 891 17.24 -24.79 -18.44
C ASP A 891 16.27 -23.72 -18.95
N GLY A 892 16.79 -22.63 -19.55
CA GLY A 892 15.96 -21.61 -20.19
C GLY A 892 15.12 -22.09 -21.39
N MET A 893 15.57 -23.12 -22.13
CA MET A 893 14.75 -23.71 -23.20
C MET A 893 13.57 -24.51 -22.64
N LEU A 894 13.75 -25.18 -21.50
CA LEU A 894 12.65 -25.86 -20.82
C LEU A 894 11.62 -24.86 -20.30
N LEU A 895 12.06 -23.77 -19.65
CA LEU A 895 11.16 -22.72 -19.16
C LEU A 895 10.28 -22.19 -20.29
N ASN A 896 10.87 -21.81 -21.42
CA ASN A 896 10.12 -21.33 -22.58
C ASN A 896 9.15 -22.39 -23.12
N LYS A 897 9.55 -23.66 -23.15
CA LYS A 897 8.69 -24.76 -23.61
C LYS A 897 7.49 -24.98 -22.69
N VAL A 898 7.73 -24.97 -21.37
CA VAL A 898 6.68 -25.08 -20.35
C VAL A 898 5.71 -23.92 -20.46
N GLU A 899 6.24 -22.69 -20.61
CA GLU A 899 5.43 -21.49 -20.78
C GLU A 899 4.56 -21.54 -22.03
N GLN A 900 5.13 -21.84 -23.20
CA GLN A 900 4.33 -21.97 -24.44
C GLN A 900 3.24 -23.03 -24.31
N GLU A 901 3.57 -24.18 -23.72
CA GLU A 901 2.62 -25.27 -23.51
C GLU A 901 1.45 -24.84 -22.57
N ILE A 902 1.73 -24.05 -21.53
CA ILE A 902 0.71 -23.46 -20.67
C ILE A 902 -0.19 -22.50 -21.47
N LEU A 903 0.40 -21.63 -22.29
CA LEU A 903 -0.37 -20.67 -23.09
C LEU A 903 -1.30 -21.36 -24.07
N ASP A 904 -0.81 -22.36 -24.80
CA ASP A 904 -1.62 -23.14 -25.74
C ASP A 904 -2.78 -23.85 -25.02
N ILE A 905 -2.54 -24.38 -23.81
CA ILE A 905 -3.59 -24.99 -22.99
C ILE A 905 -4.62 -23.93 -22.57
N MET A 906 -4.18 -22.74 -22.16
CA MET A 906 -5.06 -21.66 -21.73
C MET A 906 -5.93 -21.12 -22.89
N GLU A 907 -5.39 -21.01 -24.10
CA GLU A 907 -6.17 -20.64 -25.30
C GLU A 907 -7.24 -21.69 -25.65
N ASN A 908 -6.99 -22.96 -25.30
CA ASN A 908 -7.87 -24.08 -25.63
C ASN A 908 -8.53 -24.71 -24.39
N GLN A 909 -8.57 -24.01 -23.26
CA GLN A 909 -9.04 -24.54 -21.96
C GLN A 909 -10.56 -24.73 -21.87
N ASP A 910 -11.28 -24.26 -22.89
CA ASP A 910 -12.74 -24.38 -22.97
C ASP A 910 -13.21 -25.83 -23.17
N VAL A 911 -12.33 -26.72 -23.64
CA VAL A 911 -12.56 -28.16 -23.66
C VAL A 911 -12.27 -28.76 -22.28
N SER A 912 -13.13 -29.65 -21.83
CA SER A 912 -13.00 -30.28 -20.52
C SER A 912 -12.32 -31.64 -20.56
N LEU A 913 -11.84 -32.11 -19.41
CA LEU A 913 -11.34 -33.47 -19.25
C LEU A 913 -12.37 -34.55 -19.63
N SER A 914 -13.64 -34.37 -19.28
CA SER A 914 -14.71 -35.30 -19.67
C SER A 914 -14.97 -35.30 -21.17
N LYS A 915 -14.82 -34.17 -21.84
CA LYS A 915 -14.88 -34.10 -23.31
C LYS A 915 -13.65 -34.77 -23.93
N LEU A 916 -12.45 -34.59 -23.37
CA LEU A 916 -11.24 -35.31 -23.78
C LEU A 916 -11.43 -36.84 -23.70
N TYR A 917 -12.03 -37.34 -22.61
CA TYR A 917 -12.36 -38.77 -22.49
C TYR A 917 -13.30 -39.26 -23.60
N GLN A 918 -14.20 -38.43 -24.12
CA GLN A 918 -15.08 -38.78 -25.26
C GLN A 918 -14.36 -38.72 -26.61
N LEU A 919 -13.31 -37.91 -26.72
CA LEU A 919 -12.52 -37.74 -27.94
C LEU A 919 -11.45 -38.84 -28.10
N MET A 920 -11.21 -39.64 -27.06
CA MET A 920 -10.17 -40.66 -27.01
C MET A 920 -10.75 -42.09 -27.04
N PRO A 921 -10.02 -43.07 -27.59
CA PRO A 921 -10.36 -44.48 -27.48
C PRO A 921 -10.41 -44.93 -26.00
N LEU A 922 -11.37 -45.81 -25.65
CA LEU A 922 -11.47 -46.34 -24.28
C LEU A 922 -10.20 -47.09 -23.81
N SER A 923 -9.43 -47.67 -24.75
CA SER A 923 -8.16 -48.35 -24.48
C SER A 923 -7.06 -47.42 -23.95
N ASP A 924 -7.18 -46.11 -24.21
CA ASP A 924 -6.23 -45.10 -23.76
C ASP A 924 -6.47 -44.63 -22.32
N ILE A 925 -7.54 -45.14 -21.70
CA ILE A 925 -8.03 -44.77 -20.37
C ILE A 925 -8.03 -46.04 -19.48
N SER A 926 -6.86 -46.46 -19.00
CA SER A 926 -6.70 -47.46 -17.92
C SER A 926 -7.38 -47.02 -16.62
N ASP A 927 -8.23 -47.85 -16.02
CA ASP A 927 -8.94 -47.58 -14.75
C ASP A 927 -9.77 -46.27 -14.71
N GLY A 928 -10.08 -45.68 -15.87
CA GLY A 928 -10.96 -44.52 -15.97
C GLY A 928 -10.32 -43.16 -15.70
N GLU A 929 -8.98 -43.04 -15.72
CA GLU A 929 -8.24 -41.79 -15.49
C GLU A 929 -7.26 -41.46 -16.64
N LEU A 930 -6.78 -40.22 -16.79
CA LEU A 930 -5.83 -39.86 -17.87
C LEU A 930 -4.37 -39.75 -17.39
N PHE A 931 -4.16 -39.32 -16.14
CA PHE A 931 -2.87 -39.03 -15.55
C PHE A 931 -2.91 -39.41 -14.07
N ASP A 932 -1.78 -39.90 -13.55
CA ASP A 932 -1.64 -40.32 -12.14
C ASP A 932 -1.00 -39.24 -11.27
N ILE A 933 -0.40 -38.22 -11.91
CA ILE A 933 0.27 -37.09 -11.27
C ILE A 933 -0.48 -35.80 -11.59
N CYS A 934 -0.71 -34.96 -10.57
CA CYS A 934 -1.32 -33.66 -10.72
C CYS A 934 -0.46 -32.53 -10.13
N PHE A 935 -0.50 -31.36 -10.77
CA PHE A 935 0.09 -30.12 -10.28
C PHE A 935 -0.98 -29.04 -10.17
N ASN A 936 -1.02 -28.33 -9.04
CA ASN A 936 -1.92 -27.22 -8.79
C ASN A 936 -1.16 -26.06 -8.16
N TYR A 937 -1.43 -24.85 -8.64
CA TYR A 937 -0.81 -23.62 -8.15
C TYR A 937 -1.91 -22.60 -7.84
N GLN A 938 -2.02 -22.25 -6.57
CA GLN A 938 -3.01 -21.33 -6.04
C GLN A 938 -2.31 -20.10 -5.50
N ASN A 939 -2.70 -18.95 -6.04
CA ASN A 939 -2.34 -17.66 -5.50
C ASN A 939 -3.49 -17.15 -4.65
N ASP A 940 -3.21 -16.57 -3.49
CA ASP A 940 -4.22 -15.87 -2.69
C ASP A 940 -4.47 -14.48 -3.32
N TRP A 941 -5.27 -14.46 -4.38
CA TRP A 941 -5.26 -13.42 -5.43
C TRP A 941 -6.32 -12.31 -5.27
N ILE A 942 -7.25 -12.38 -4.32
CA ILE A 942 -8.24 -11.32 -4.20
C ILE A 942 -7.65 -10.12 -3.46
N ALA A 943 -7.90 -8.93 -4.01
CA ALA A 943 -7.76 -7.63 -3.37
C ALA A 943 -8.49 -7.62 -2.03
N ARG A 944 -7.85 -8.20 -1.00
CA ARG A 944 -8.35 -8.22 0.36
C ARG A 944 -8.47 -6.78 0.78
N ASN A 945 -9.71 -6.33 0.87
CA ASN A 945 -10.03 -5.00 1.32
C ASN A 945 -9.35 -4.81 2.69
N GLU A 946 -8.41 -3.87 2.79
CA GLU A 946 -7.51 -3.78 3.95
C GLU A 946 -8.23 -3.61 5.30
N ILE A 947 -9.48 -3.15 5.24
CA ILE A 947 -10.40 -2.98 6.36
C ILE A 947 -10.96 -4.33 6.86
N LEU A 948 -11.18 -5.28 5.95
CA LEU A 948 -11.82 -6.57 6.24
C LEU A 948 -10.84 -7.58 6.84
N ASP A 949 -9.57 -7.55 6.39
CA ASP A 949 -8.46 -8.38 6.93
C ASP A 949 -8.06 -8.04 8.37
N GLN A 950 -8.35 -6.81 8.81
CA GLN A 950 -8.14 -6.42 10.22
C GLN A 950 -9.19 -7.03 11.14
N ALA A 951 -10.34 -7.44 10.59
CA ALA A 951 -11.46 -7.96 11.36
C ALA A 951 -11.55 -9.49 11.34
N VAL A 952 -11.08 -10.16 10.27
CA VAL A 952 -11.27 -11.61 10.05
C VAL A 952 -9.98 -12.26 9.54
N HIS A 953 -9.59 -13.39 10.12
CA HIS A 953 -8.59 -14.29 9.55
C HIS A 953 -9.30 -15.50 8.93
N ILE A 954 -9.04 -15.76 7.65
CA ILE A 954 -9.68 -16.85 6.91
C ILE A 954 -8.69 -18.00 6.82
N GLN A 955 -9.12 -19.19 7.24
CA GLN A 955 -8.34 -20.41 7.17
C GLN A 955 -9.12 -21.50 6.43
N THR A 956 -8.49 -22.15 5.47
CA THR A 956 -9.03 -23.39 4.87
C THR A 956 -8.88 -24.54 5.84
N MET A 957 -9.95 -25.31 6.03
CA MET A 957 -9.98 -26.43 6.96
C MET A 957 -9.95 -27.75 6.19
N ASN A 958 -9.04 -28.65 6.58
CA ASN A 958 -9.00 -30.00 6.05
C ASN A 958 -10.04 -30.85 6.82
N ILE A 959 -11.15 -31.22 6.18
CA ILE A 959 -12.15 -32.11 6.80
C ILE A 959 -11.64 -33.56 6.87
N ASP A 960 -10.80 -33.99 5.96
CA ASP A 960 -10.01 -35.23 6.01
C ASP A 960 -8.94 -35.04 4.92
N PRO A 961 -7.66 -35.36 5.14
CA PRO A 961 -6.65 -35.29 4.11
C PRO A 961 -6.98 -36.36 3.06
N ASP A 962 -7.02 -35.96 1.79
CA ASP A 962 -7.15 -36.82 0.60
C ASP A 962 -8.56 -37.29 0.21
N ILE A 963 -8.88 -37.44 -1.07
CA ILE A 963 -8.10 -38.12 -2.09
C ILE A 963 -8.37 -37.48 -3.46
N THR A 964 -7.39 -36.78 -4.03
CA THR A 964 -7.24 -36.88 -5.49
C THR A 964 -7.06 -38.36 -5.76
N ASN A 965 -7.91 -39.01 -6.56
CA ASN A 965 -7.74 -40.43 -6.96
C ASN A 965 -6.50 -40.59 -7.87
N ARG A 966 -5.36 -40.11 -7.40
CA ARG A 966 -4.13 -39.82 -8.12
C ARG A 966 -2.99 -40.24 -7.21
N ASP A 967 -2.07 -41.01 -7.76
CA ASP A 967 -0.95 -41.53 -7.00
C ASP A 967 -0.10 -40.40 -6.39
N PHE A 968 -0.03 -39.23 -7.05
CA PHE A 968 0.75 -38.09 -6.59
C PHE A 968 0.09 -36.76 -6.99
N TYR A 969 -0.05 -35.83 -6.04
CA TYR A 969 -0.50 -34.47 -6.30
C TYR A 969 0.42 -33.48 -5.58
N PHE A 970 0.84 -32.45 -6.30
CA PHE A 970 1.66 -31.36 -5.80
C PHE A 970 0.85 -30.05 -5.89
N GLY A 971 0.38 -29.60 -4.74
CA GLY A 971 -0.32 -28.33 -4.56
C GLY A 971 0.61 -27.26 -4.02
N VAL A 972 0.49 -26.05 -4.56
CA VAL A 972 1.24 -24.89 -4.12
C VAL A 972 0.25 -23.80 -3.73
N ILE A 973 0.44 -23.22 -2.56
CA ILE A 973 -0.38 -22.13 -2.04
C ILE A 973 0.54 -20.98 -1.67
N GLU A 974 0.48 -19.88 -2.41
CA GLU A 974 1.27 -18.66 -2.21
C GLU A 974 0.50 -17.68 -1.30
N GLU A 975 1.03 -17.39 -0.10
CA GLU A 975 0.38 -16.61 0.96
C GLU A 975 1.40 -15.69 1.67
N ASN A 976 1.05 -14.42 1.92
CA ASN A 976 1.81 -13.47 2.76
C ASN A 976 3.33 -13.39 2.46
N GLY A 977 3.71 -13.53 1.19
CA GLY A 977 5.11 -13.48 0.80
C GLY A 977 5.94 -14.72 1.13
N GLY A 978 5.26 -15.83 1.43
CA GLY A 978 5.80 -17.16 1.47
C GLY A 978 4.99 -18.10 0.58
N MET A 979 5.40 -19.37 0.56
CA MET A 979 4.76 -20.39 -0.25
C MET A 979 4.66 -21.67 0.58
N ARG A 980 3.50 -22.31 0.57
CA ARG A 980 3.23 -23.59 1.24
C ARG A 980 3.01 -24.66 0.18
N TRP A 981 3.65 -25.81 0.37
CA TRP A 981 3.53 -26.98 -0.49
C TRP A 981 2.68 -28.04 0.20
N GLU A 982 1.68 -28.52 -0.52
CA GLU A 982 0.80 -29.60 -0.11
C GLU A 982 1.02 -30.79 -1.04
N ILE A 983 1.59 -31.87 -0.52
CA ILE A 983 1.91 -33.07 -1.31
C ILE A 983 1.00 -34.18 -0.84
N LYS A 984 0.11 -34.60 -1.73
CA LYS A 984 -0.85 -35.69 -1.50
C LYS A 984 -0.37 -36.90 -2.27
N PHE A 985 -0.27 -38.06 -1.62
CA PHE A 985 0.36 -39.21 -2.26
C PHE A 985 -0.22 -40.53 -1.75
N ASN A 986 -0.16 -41.56 -2.61
CA ASN A 986 -0.55 -42.91 -2.25
C ASN A 986 0.54 -43.57 -1.39
N ARG A 987 0.29 -43.74 -0.09
CA ARG A 987 1.22 -44.33 0.89
C ARG A 987 1.43 -45.84 0.68
N GLY A 988 0.54 -46.49 -0.06
CA GLY A 988 0.76 -47.83 -0.59
C GLY A 988 1.88 -47.90 -1.64
N LYS A 989 2.25 -46.76 -2.24
CA LYS A 989 3.29 -46.64 -3.28
C LYS A 989 4.51 -45.80 -2.86
N TYR A 990 4.32 -44.79 -2.00
CA TYR A 990 5.37 -43.84 -1.63
C TYR A 990 5.52 -43.70 -0.11
N SER A 991 6.76 -43.79 0.38
CA SER A 991 7.09 -43.59 1.80
C SER A 991 7.31 -42.11 2.17
N ASP A 992 7.18 -41.74 3.44
CA ASP A 992 7.48 -40.37 3.91
C ASP A 992 8.93 -39.97 3.55
N ARG A 993 9.87 -40.93 3.62
CA ARG A 993 11.27 -40.74 3.22
C ARG A 993 11.40 -40.38 1.73
N PHE A 994 10.58 -40.98 0.88
CA PHE A 994 10.53 -40.64 -0.54
C PHE A 994 10.10 -39.20 -0.73
N ILE A 995 9.02 -38.78 -0.08
CA ILE A 995 8.47 -37.43 -0.21
C ILE A 995 9.46 -36.38 0.26
N HIS A 996 10.12 -36.58 1.40
CA HIS A 996 11.17 -35.68 1.87
C HIS A 996 12.35 -35.57 0.90
N ARG A 997 12.75 -36.69 0.26
CA ARG A 997 13.80 -36.68 -0.76
C ARG A 997 13.35 -35.94 -2.03
N PHE A 998 12.11 -36.16 -2.46
CA PHE A 998 11.53 -35.45 -3.61
C PHE A 998 11.54 -33.93 -3.40
N ILE A 999 11.12 -33.45 -2.22
CA ILE A 999 11.15 -32.03 -1.83
C ILE A 999 12.59 -31.49 -1.87
N HIS A 1000 13.54 -32.25 -1.31
CA HIS A 1000 14.95 -31.86 -1.29
C HIS A 1000 15.54 -31.72 -2.69
N ASP A 1001 15.23 -32.67 -3.59
CA ASP A 1001 15.69 -32.63 -4.98
C ASP A 1001 15.01 -31.48 -5.74
N LEU A 1002 13.73 -31.21 -5.49
CA LEU A 1002 13.02 -30.04 -6.02
C LEU A 1002 13.69 -28.73 -5.61
N ASN A 1003 13.99 -28.55 -4.32
CA ASN A 1003 14.72 -27.38 -3.83
C ASN A 1003 16.07 -27.22 -4.53
N LYS A 1004 16.82 -28.30 -4.71
CA LYS A 1004 18.09 -28.28 -5.46
C LYS A 1004 17.92 -27.88 -6.92
N LYS A 1005 16.82 -28.29 -7.58
CA LYS A 1005 16.51 -27.90 -8.96
C LYS A 1005 16.11 -26.44 -9.09
N ILE A 1006 15.55 -25.85 -8.03
CA ILE A 1006 15.19 -24.42 -7.99
C ILE A 1006 16.43 -23.55 -7.80
N VAL A 1007 17.34 -23.95 -6.91
CA VAL A 1007 18.59 -23.19 -6.63
C VAL A 1007 19.56 -23.20 -7.81
N ARG A 1008 19.55 -24.28 -8.59
CA ARG A 1008 20.39 -24.42 -9.79
C ARG A 1008 19.77 -23.70 -10.97
#